data_AF-A0A8C1TE43-F1
#
_entry.id   AF-A0A8C1TE43-F1
#
_cell.length_a   1.000
_cell.length_b   1.000
_cell.length_c   1.000
_cell.angle_alpha   90.00
_cell.angle_beta   90.00
_cell.angle_gamma   90.00
#
_symmetry.space_group_name_H-M   'P 1'
#
loop_
_entity.id
_entity.type
_entity.pdbx_description
1 polymer ?
#
loop_
_entity_poly.entity_id
_entity_poly.type
_entity_poly.pdbx_seq_one_letter_code
_entity_poly.pdbx_strand_id
1 'polypeptide(L)'
;TFDIKTFYFQTHKTSNNYTYDLHYWLGKDTSQDEQGAAAIYTTQMDEHLGGAAVQHRETQGHESATFQGYFKQGIIYKKGGVASGMKQVETNTYNIRRLLHVKGNKHVVAGEVEMSWNSFNQGDVFLLDLGSLLIQWNGPKSNRMERLRGMNLAKDIRDRERGGRAQVTVVEGDDEKSSEEAMKLMIQALGEKKHIKDAIPDNIVDEKLKTKLKQPLLKEESGIKIFIWKGKKASKTERAESLKKAEAYIKAKGYPASTYVETVSEGAESSVFKQLFQKWTDKGQTAGLGSTHSPGKIAKVEQVKFDATSMHARPDLAAQQKMVDDGSGEAEVWRIEDNELAPVERKWLGHFYGGDCYLILYKYEVNSKLHYILYMWQGRHASTAELTASAYQAVILDQKYNGEPVQVRVPMGKEPMHLMAIFKGKMIVYEEGSSREGSSHSQPSVRLFHVHGTNEFNTRATEVPPRSSSLNSNDVFVLSTDKCCYLWYGKGCSGDEREMAKTLADIISKREKHVIAEGQEPADFWVNLGGKSQYASSKRLQEENSSITPRLFECSNQTGRFIATEITNFNQDDLDEDDVMLLDIWDQVYLWIGKGANDKEKNEAVVTAQEYLKSHPAGRDLDTPILVVKQGFEPPTFTGWFHAWDPQKWSGGKSYEQLKAELGDATDLIKITVDLTQPTSNQNNSSSSTQGGNLPLPVTQTFPPEKLVNIQTEDLPDGVDATRKEDYLSNDDFNLIMGISRMDFYALPSWKQLNLKKEKGLF
;
A
#
# COMPACT_ATOMS: atom_id res chain seq x y z
N THR A 1 20.48 -20.93 10.27
CA THR A 1 20.26 -19.53 9.81
C THR A 1 19.02 -19.03 10.49
N PHE A 2 19.19 -18.29 11.59
CA PHE A 2 18.08 -17.72 12.35
C PHE A 2 17.63 -16.44 11.65
N ASP A 3 16.45 -16.49 11.05
CA ASP A 3 15.85 -15.40 10.28
C ASP A 3 15.18 -14.42 11.27
N ILE A 4 15.97 -13.48 11.80
CA ILE A 4 15.52 -12.42 12.69
C ILE A 4 15.10 -11.23 11.80
N LYS A 5 13.82 -11.19 11.41
CA LYS A 5 13.20 -10.04 10.72
C LYS A 5 12.88 -8.91 11.72
N THR A 6 13.93 -8.35 12.28
CA THR A 6 13.88 -7.23 13.24
C THR A 6 14.35 -5.93 12.58
N PHE A 7 14.79 -5.96 11.32
CA PHE A 7 15.43 -4.82 10.66
C PHE A 7 14.58 -4.23 9.56
N TYR A 8 14.51 -2.90 9.53
CA TYR A 8 13.89 -2.13 8.46
C TYR A 8 14.88 -1.09 7.95
N PHE A 9 14.98 -0.91 6.65
CA PHE A 9 16.02 -0.09 6.04
C PHE A 9 15.44 0.82 4.96
N GLN A 10 15.75 2.12 5.03
CA GLN A 10 15.30 3.13 4.09
C GLN A 10 16.48 3.97 3.58
N THR A 11 16.39 4.45 2.34
CA THR A 11 17.42 5.28 1.70
C THR A 11 16.78 6.50 1.06
N HIS A 12 17.40 7.66 1.23
CA HIS A 12 17.00 8.92 0.60
C HIS A 12 18.12 9.39 -0.34
N LYS A 13 17.76 9.80 -1.56
CA LYS A 13 18.70 10.38 -2.54
C LYS A 13 18.69 11.90 -2.39
N THR A 14 19.83 12.49 -2.04
CA THR A 14 20.05 13.95 -2.14
C THR A 14 21.01 14.23 -3.28
N SER A 15 20.98 15.46 -3.82
CA SER A 15 21.50 15.87 -5.13
C SER A 15 22.91 15.41 -5.52
N ASN A 16 23.76 14.96 -4.59
CA ASN A 16 25.05 14.32 -4.89
C ASN A 16 25.44 13.13 -3.98
N ASN A 17 24.59 12.67 -3.03
CA ASN A 17 24.91 11.58 -2.09
C ASN A 17 23.65 10.81 -1.61
N TYR A 18 23.84 9.56 -1.18
CA TYR A 18 22.81 8.74 -0.54
C TYR A 18 22.86 8.90 1.00
N THR A 19 21.71 9.02 1.65
CA THR A 19 21.58 8.95 3.11
C THR A 19 20.77 7.70 3.47
N TYR A 20 21.14 7.01 4.55
CA TYR A 20 20.59 5.71 4.93
C TYR A 20 19.96 5.77 6.33
N ASP A 21 18.82 5.13 6.53
CA ASP A 21 18.10 5.02 7.80
C ASP A 21 17.90 3.52 8.14
N LEU A 22 18.62 3.01 9.15
CA LEU A 22 18.63 1.62 9.62
C LEU A 22 17.82 1.49 10.92
N HIS A 23 16.65 0.89 10.87
CA HIS A 23 15.81 0.64 12.04
C HIS A 23 15.96 -0.81 12.52
N TYR A 24 15.96 -1.02 13.83
CA TYR A 24 15.70 -2.33 14.41
C TYR A 24 14.56 -2.27 15.44
N TRP A 25 13.56 -3.15 15.30
CA TRP A 25 12.30 -3.12 16.05
C TRP A 25 12.21 -4.22 17.09
N LEU A 26 12.02 -3.85 18.36
CA LEU A 26 11.95 -4.79 19.47
C LEU A 26 10.51 -4.97 19.94
N GLY A 27 10.02 -6.22 19.85
CA GLY A 27 8.75 -6.64 20.41
C GLY A 27 8.78 -6.62 21.94
N LYS A 28 7.60 -6.48 22.55
CA LYS A 28 7.46 -6.43 24.01
C LYS A 28 7.98 -7.70 24.70
N ASP A 29 7.80 -8.84 24.05
CA ASP A 29 8.20 -10.15 24.56
C ASP A 29 9.50 -10.66 23.90
N THR A 30 10.25 -9.79 23.20
CA THR A 30 11.53 -10.15 22.56
C THR A 30 12.58 -10.48 23.63
N SER A 31 13.27 -11.60 23.46
CA SER A 31 14.29 -12.06 24.41
C SER A 31 15.54 -11.17 24.41
N GLN A 32 16.31 -11.19 25.50
CA GLN A 32 17.51 -10.36 25.62
C GLN A 32 18.57 -10.70 24.55
N ASP A 33 18.69 -11.98 24.18
CA ASP A 33 19.64 -12.42 23.14
C ASP A 33 19.21 -11.93 21.76
N GLU A 34 17.91 -11.96 21.44
CA GLU A 34 17.38 -11.40 20.19
C GLU A 34 17.55 -9.88 20.13
N GLN A 35 17.36 -9.16 21.23
CA GLN A 35 17.63 -7.71 21.31
C GLN A 35 19.12 -7.40 21.08
N GLY A 36 20.02 -8.19 21.69
CA GLY A 36 21.47 -8.04 21.51
C GLY A 36 21.91 -8.35 20.08
N ALA A 37 21.39 -9.43 19.49
CA ALA A 37 21.61 -9.76 18.08
C ALA A 37 21.11 -8.64 17.17
N ALA A 38 19.95 -8.06 17.47
CA ALA A 38 19.37 -6.95 16.73
C ALA A 38 20.34 -5.73 16.66
N ALA A 39 20.86 -5.31 17.81
CA ALA A 39 21.80 -4.19 17.87
C ALA A 39 23.15 -4.48 17.17
N ILE A 40 23.65 -5.72 17.28
CA ILE A 40 24.92 -6.14 16.66
C ILE A 40 24.81 -6.08 15.13
N TYR A 41 23.77 -6.64 14.54
CA TYR A 41 23.60 -6.60 13.09
C TYR A 41 23.35 -5.17 12.59
N THR A 42 22.65 -4.31 13.34
CA THR A 42 22.51 -2.88 12.98
C THR A 42 23.88 -2.21 12.85
N THR A 43 24.78 -2.47 13.80
CA THR A 43 26.12 -1.91 13.82
C THR A 43 26.99 -2.47 12.68
N GLN A 44 26.92 -3.77 12.43
CA GLN A 44 27.63 -4.42 11.32
C GLN A 44 27.15 -3.92 9.96
N MET A 45 25.84 -3.70 9.81
CA MET A 45 25.26 -3.13 8.60
C MET A 45 25.71 -1.69 8.39
N ASP A 46 25.72 -0.83 9.41
CA ASP A 46 26.25 0.53 9.27
C ASP A 46 27.74 0.55 8.92
N GLU A 47 28.56 -0.32 9.55
CA GLU A 47 29.99 -0.44 9.17
C GLU A 47 30.15 -0.87 7.71
N HIS A 48 29.30 -1.78 7.22
CA HIS A 48 29.26 -2.18 5.82
C HIS A 48 28.89 -1.02 4.88
N LEU A 49 28.01 -0.12 5.33
CA LEU A 49 27.60 1.09 4.62
C LEU A 49 28.63 2.23 4.74
N GLY A 50 29.88 1.92 5.07
CA GLY A 50 30.95 2.90 5.23
C GLY A 50 30.79 3.79 6.46
N GLY A 51 29.92 3.41 7.40
CA GLY A 51 29.56 4.20 8.57
C GLY A 51 28.71 5.41 8.24
N ALA A 52 28.01 5.44 7.10
CA ALA A 52 27.21 6.56 6.63
C ALA A 52 25.72 6.47 7.00
N ALA A 53 25.30 5.41 7.72
CA ALA A 53 23.90 5.23 8.04
C ALA A 53 23.50 5.89 9.36
N VAL A 54 22.31 6.49 9.32
CA VAL A 54 21.54 6.87 10.48
C VAL A 54 20.93 5.58 11.05
N GLN A 55 21.14 5.31 12.34
CA GLN A 55 20.60 4.10 12.98
C GLN A 55 19.49 4.46 13.96
N HIS A 56 18.40 3.69 13.98
CA HIS A 56 17.19 3.91 14.76
C HIS A 56 16.83 2.67 15.58
N ARG A 57 16.57 2.88 16.87
CA ARG A 57 16.05 1.84 17.76
C ARG A 57 14.54 2.00 17.94
N GLU A 58 13.76 1.05 17.46
CA GLU A 58 12.31 1.02 17.53
C GLU A 58 11.82 0.03 18.59
N THR A 59 10.76 0.36 19.32
CA THR A 59 10.17 -0.56 20.32
C THR A 59 8.66 -0.62 20.18
N GLN A 60 8.07 -1.80 20.41
CA GLN A 60 6.65 -2.03 20.25
C GLN A 60 5.79 -0.99 20.99
N GLY A 61 4.90 -0.31 20.25
CA GLY A 61 4.00 0.71 20.75
C GLY A 61 4.64 2.08 21.02
N HIS A 62 5.93 2.24 20.72
CA HIS A 62 6.69 3.49 20.81
C HIS A 62 7.59 3.69 19.59
N GLU A 63 7.16 3.18 18.43
CA GLU A 63 7.87 3.32 17.18
C GLU A 63 7.93 4.80 16.73
N SER A 64 9.01 5.18 16.05
CA SER A 64 9.17 6.53 15.50
C SER A 64 8.16 6.82 14.41
N ALA A 65 7.82 8.11 14.23
CA ALA A 65 6.97 8.56 13.13
C ALA A 65 7.53 8.14 11.76
N THR A 66 8.86 8.16 11.60
CA THR A 66 9.57 7.65 10.43
C THR A 66 9.23 6.17 10.19
N PHE A 67 9.33 5.32 11.21
CA PHE A 67 9.02 3.90 11.11
C PHE A 67 7.53 3.60 10.89
N GLN A 68 6.64 4.31 11.60
CA GLN A 68 5.19 4.18 11.43
C GLN A 68 4.72 4.64 10.04
N GLY A 69 5.37 5.66 9.48
CA GLY A 69 5.10 6.17 8.14
C GLY A 69 5.26 5.13 7.04
N TYR A 70 6.00 4.05 7.30
CA TYR A 70 6.15 2.92 6.38
C TYR A 70 4.91 2.01 6.29
N PHE A 71 4.02 2.03 7.30
CA PHE A 71 2.90 1.10 7.45
C PHE A 71 1.55 1.85 7.55
N LYS A 72 1.11 2.47 6.45
CA LYS A 72 -0.07 3.37 6.39
C LYS A 72 -1.42 2.72 6.76
N GLN A 73 -1.50 1.39 6.80
CA GLN A 73 -2.71 0.61 7.11
C GLN A 73 -2.74 0.18 8.59
N GLY A 74 -1.76 0.63 9.37
CA GLY A 74 -1.55 0.23 10.76
C GLY A 74 -0.59 -0.94 10.89
N ILE A 75 -0.10 -1.14 12.12
CA ILE A 75 0.78 -2.25 12.49
C ILE A 75 -0.07 -3.29 13.23
N ILE A 76 -0.05 -4.54 12.77
CA ILE A 76 -0.75 -5.65 13.43
C ILE A 76 0.22 -6.37 14.35
N TYR A 77 -0.04 -6.32 15.66
CA TYR A 77 0.73 -7.07 16.64
C TYR A 77 0.18 -8.49 16.77
N LYS A 78 0.91 -9.46 16.20
CA LYS A 78 0.56 -10.88 16.31
C LYS A 78 1.06 -11.45 17.64
N LYS A 79 0.26 -12.31 18.27
CA LYS A 79 0.66 -13.03 19.47
C LYS A 79 1.52 -14.24 19.08
N GLY A 80 2.73 -14.35 19.67
CA GLY A 80 3.69 -15.43 19.39
C GLY A 80 5.00 -14.91 18.77
N GLY A 81 5.92 -15.83 18.49
CA GLY A 81 7.24 -15.54 17.90
C GLY A 81 8.01 -16.82 17.58
N VAL A 82 9.30 -16.70 17.25
CA VAL A 82 10.16 -17.85 16.91
C VAL A 82 10.20 -18.87 18.05
N ALA A 83 10.28 -18.40 19.30
CA ALA A 83 10.26 -19.25 20.49
C ALA A 83 8.93 -20.01 20.70
N SER A 84 7.81 -19.50 20.18
CA SER A 84 6.50 -20.18 20.24
C SER A 84 6.19 -21.01 19.00
N GLY A 85 7.17 -21.22 18.11
CA GLY A 85 7.05 -22.08 16.94
C GLY A 85 6.41 -21.44 15.70
N MET A 86 6.17 -20.12 15.70
CA MET A 86 5.66 -19.43 14.51
C MET A 86 6.73 -19.41 13.40
N LYS A 87 6.40 -20.01 12.25
CA LYS A 87 7.17 -19.91 11.00
C LYS A 87 6.31 -19.17 9.98
N GLN A 88 6.71 -17.96 9.64
CA GLN A 88 5.87 -16.99 8.93
C GLN A 88 5.75 -17.28 7.42
N VAL A 89 4.86 -18.18 7.01
CA VAL A 89 4.02 -18.14 5.78
C VAL A 89 2.86 -19.12 5.98
N GLU A 90 1.66 -18.59 6.23
CA GLU A 90 0.41 -19.36 6.16
C GLU A 90 -0.59 -18.57 5.31
N THR A 91 -0.51 -18.75 3.99
CA THR A 91 -1.52 -18.28 3.02
C THR A 91 -2.43 -19.45 2.67
N ASN A 92 -3.76 -19.27 2.78
CA ASN A 92 -4.83 -20.29 2.66
C ASN A 92 -5.26 -21.05 3.95
N THR A 93 -5.10 -20.47 5.14
CA THR A 93 -5.65 -21.08 6.36
C THR A 93 -7.15 -20.77 6.48
N TYR A 94 -8.01 -21.70 6.03
CA TYR A 94 -9.46 -21.62 6.21
C TYR A 94 -9.90 -22.01 7.64
N ASN A 95 -8.99 -22.61 8.43
CA ASN A 95 -9.23 -23.01 9.82
C ASN A 95 -8.75 -21.96 10.83
N ILE A 96 -8.94 -20.67 10.53
CA ILE A 96 -8.66 -19.58 11.47
C ILE A 96 -9.94 -19.26 12.24
N ARG A 97 -9.79 -19.17 13.57
CA ARG A 97 -10.81 -18.65 14.47
C ARG A 97 -10.14 -17.65 15.40
N ARG A 98 -10.48 -16.37 15.25
CA ARG A 98 -9.96 -15.28 16.09
C ARG A 98 -10.96 -14.14 16.21
N LEU A 99 -10.80 -13.32 17.24
CA LEU A 99 -11.56 -12.09 17.43
C LEU A 99 -10.57 -10.92 17.43
N LEU A 100 -10.82 -9.93 16.56
CA LEU A 100 -10.03 -8.70 16.52
C LEU A 100 -10.85 -7.58 17.13
N HIS A 101 -10.24 -6.85 18.06
CA HIS A 101 -10.79 -5.63 18.63
C HIS A 101 -10.22 -4.45 17.85
N VAL A 102 -11.12 -3.72 17.19
CA VAL A 102 -10.82 -2.53 16.39
C VAL A 102 -11.20 -1.32 17.23
N LYS A 103 -10.19 -0.57 17.67
CA LYS A 103 -10.39 0.60 18.52
C LYS A 103 -9.46 1.72 18.14
N GLY A 104 -9.95 2.94 18.29
CA GLY A 104 -9.18 4.16 18.14
C GLY A 104 -9.95 5.18 17.34
N ASN A 105 -9.62 6.45 17.53
CA ASN A 105 -10.28 7.53 16.80
C ASN A 105 -9.50 7.86 15.51
N LYS A 106 -8.24 8.33 15.59
CA LYS A 106 -7.37 8.54 14.41
C LYS A 106 -6.50 7.35 14.02
N HIS A 107 -5.79 6.77 14.99
CA HIS A 107 -4.94 5.61 14.76
C HIS A 107 -5.67 4.35 15.20
N VAL A 108 -6.53 3.85 14.32
CA VAL A 108 -7.28 2.62 14.58
C VAL A 108 -6.32 1.43 14.60
N VAL A 109 -6.18 0.80 15.76
CA VAL A 109 -5.36 -0.40 15.95
C VAL A 109 -6.29 -1.60 16.04
N ALA A 110 -5.92 -2.68 15.36
CA ALA A 110 -6.58 -3.96 15.49
C ALA A 110 -5.69 -4.93 16.26
N GLY A 111 -6.16 -5.36 17.42
CA GLY A 111 -5.48 -6.33 18.27
C GLY A 111 -6.29 -7.62 18.40
N GLU A 112 -5.61 -8.76 18.41
CA GLU A 112 -6.27 -10.04 18.70
C GLU A 112 -6.65 -10.13 20.19
N VAL A 113 -7.93 -10.43 20.45
CA VAL A 113 -8.52 -10.54 21.78
C VAL A 113 -9.15 -11.92 21.99
N GLU A 114 -9.49 -12.24 23.23
CA GLU A 114 -10.16 -13.50 23.57
C GLU A 114 -11.48 -13.63 22.80
N MET A 115 -11.71 -14.79 22.17
CA MET A 115 -12.96 -15.13 21.47
C MET A 115 -14.12 -15.37 22.46
N SER A 116 -14.59 -14.30 23.10
CA SER A 116 -15.65 -14.35 24.09
C SER A 116 -16.45 -13.05 24.06
N TRP A 117 -17.75 -13.14 24.37
CA TRP A 117 -18.60 -11.96 24.64
C TRP A 117 -18.04 -11.05 25.74
N ASN A 118 -17.17 -11.56 26.61
CA ASN A 118 -16.49 -10.76 27.64
C ASN A 118 -15.53 -9.71 27.06
N SER A 119 -15.06 -9.89 25.82
CA SER A 119 -14.18 -8.96 25.11
C SER A 119 -14.93 -7.79 24.47
N PHE A 120 -16.23 -7.98 24.19
CA PHE A 120 -17.07 -6.98 23.52
C PHE A 120 -17.39 -5.81 24.45
N ASN A 121 -17.56 -4.63 23.85
CA ASN A 121 -18.10 -3.46 24.54
C ASN A 121 -19.00 -2.65 23.59
N GLN A 122 -19.85 -1.78 24.15
CA GLN A 122 -20.87 -1.09 23.37
C GLN A 122 -20.35 0.01 22.44
N GLY A 123 -19.08 0.43 22.53
CA GLY A 123 -18.57 1.63 21.87
C GLY A 123 -17.46 1.38 20.86
N ASP A 124 -17.08 0.14 20.61
CA ASP A 124 -15.99 -0.19 19.70
C ASP A 124 -16.47 -1.16 18.60
N VAL A 125 -15.60 -1.44 17.63
CA VAL A 125 -15.87 -2.37 16.53
C VAL A 125 -15.08 -3.66 16.74
N PHE A 126 -15.69 -4.80 16.40
CA PHE A 126 -15.08 -6.10 16.54
C PHE A 126 -15.18 -6.88 15.23
N LEU A 127 -14.09 -7.53 14.81
CA LEU A 127 -14.09 -8.44 13.67
C LEU A 127 -13.95 -9.87 14.17
N LEU A 128 -15.03 -10.65 14.04
CA LEU A 128 -15.02 -12.08 14.27
C LEU A 128 -14.61 -12.77 12.97
N ASP A 129 -13.45 -13.40 12.99
CA ASP A 129 -12.85 -14.06 11.84
C ASP A 129 -12.97 -15.58 12.00
N LEU A 130 -13.80 -16.18 11.14
CA LEU A 130 -14.11 -17.61 11.11
C LEU A 130 -13.56 -18.31 9.86
N GLY A 131 -12.58 -17.71 9.17
CA GLY A 131 -11.97 -18.29 7.97
C GLY A 131 -12.73 -17.94 6.69
N SER A 132 -13.82 -18.64 6.38
CA SER A 132 -14.64 -18.34 5.20
C SER A 132 -15.61 -17.16 5.40
N LEU A 133 -15.82 -16.75 6.66
CA LEU A 133 -16.72 -15.66 7.04
C LEU A 133 -16.03 -14.71 8.01
N LEU A 134 -16.16 -13.41 7.73
CA LEU A 134 -15.77 -12.30 8.56
C LEU A 134 -17.03 -11.55 8.98
N ILE A 135 -17.28 -11.49 10.29
CA ILE A 135 -18.41 -10.73 10.84
C ILE A 135 -17.87 -9.49 11.53
N GLN A 136 -18.16 -8.31 10.98
CA GLN A 136 -17.96 -7.04 11.65
C GLN A 136 -19.15 -6.75 12.55
N TRP A 137 -18.95 -6.74 13.86
CA TRP A 137 -19.96 -6.29 14.81
C TRP A 137 -19.64 -4.87 15.25
N ASN A 138 -20.59 -3.95 15.07
CA ASN A 138 -20.47 -2.55 15.45
C ASN A 138 -21.16 -2.33 16.80
N GLY A 139 -20.42 -1.82 17.79
CA GLY A 139 -21.02 -1.39 19.05
C GLY A 139 -22.10 -0.31 18.82
N PRO A 140 -23.22 -0.32 19.56
CA PRO A 140 -24.28 0.70 19.43
C PRO A 140 -23.78 2.16 19.54
N LYS A 141 -22.70 2.37 20.30
CA LYS A 141 -22.06 3.67 20.56
C LYS A 141 -20.76 3.85 19.76
N SER A 142 -20.42 2.93 18.85
CA SER A 142 -19.20 2.99 18.03
C SER A 142 -19.24 4.15 17.05
N ASN A 143 -18.09 4.80 16.87
CA ASN A 143 -17.98 5.98 16.04
C ASN A 143 -17.86 5.61 14.54
N ARG A 144 -18.20 6.55 13.65
CA ARG A 144 -18.23 6.32 12.20
C ARG A 144 -16.87 5.88 11.63
N MET A 145 -15.77 6.40 12.18
CA MET A 145 -14.41 6.12 11.72
C MET A 145 -13.99 4.69 12.05
N GLU A 146 -14.29 4.21 13.26
CA GLU A 146 -14.05 2.82 13.67
C GLU A 146 -14.83 1.84 12.79
N ARG A 147 -16.09 2.16 12.43
CA ARG A 147 -16.89 1.32 11.53
C ARG A 147 -16.29 1.25 10.14
N LEU A 148 -15.82 2.37 9.60
CA LEU A 148 -15.17 2.43 8.29
C LEU A 148 -13.81 1.71 8.28
N ARG A 149 -13.00 1.88 9.32
CA ARG A 149 -11.69 1.23 9.45
C ARG A 149 -11.82 -0.27 9.71
N GLY A 150 -12.77 -0.69 10.54
CA GLY A 150 -13.14 -2.08 10.71
C GLY A 150 -13.55 -2.73 9.38
N MET A 151 -14.30 -2.00 8.56
CA MET A 151 -14.71 -2.45 7.23
C MET A 151 -13.53 -2.59 6.28
N ASN A 152 -12.65 -1.58 6.23
CA ASN A 152 -11.45 -1.63 5.40
C ASN A 152 -10.53 -2.77 5.82
N LEU A 153 -10.38 -3.01 7.13
CA LEU A 153 -9.61 -4.14 7.65
C LEU A 153 -10.26 -5.49 7.31
N ALA A 154 -11.58 -5.61 7.41
CA ALA A 154 -12.28 -6.83 7.01
C ALA A 154 -12.11 -7.12 5.52
N LYS A 155 -12.19 -6.09 4.66
CA LYS A 155 -11.87 -6.20 3.23
C LYS A 155 -10.41 -6.61 3.00
N ASP A 156 -9.47 -6.05 3.77
CA ASP A 156 -8.05 -6.39 3.66
C ASP A 156 -7.76 -7.84 4.07
N ILE A 157 -8.38 -8.34 5.15
CA ILE A 157 -8.28 -9.74 5.56
C ILE A 157 -8.89 -10.65 4.49
N ARG A 158 -10.07 -10.30 3.97
CA ARG A 158 -10.71 -11.03 2.87
C ARG A 158 -9.79 -11.10 1.65
N ASP A 159 -9.23 -9.98 1.23
CA ASP A 159 -8.50 -9.87 -0.03
C ASP A 159 -7.07 -10.45 0.11
N ARG A 160 -6.35 -10.10 1.18
CA ARG A 160 -4.94 -10.50 1.38
C ARG A 160 -4.76 -11.84 2.05
N GLU A 161 -5.54 -12.16 3.09
CA GLU A 161 -5.38 -13.42 3.81
C GLU A 161 -6.20 -14.56 3.21
N ARG A 162 -7.31 -14.23 2.52
CA ARG A 162 -8.27 -15.21 1.98
C ARG A 162 -8.40 -15.19 0.46
N GLY A 163 -7.59 -14.40 -0.23
CA GLY A 163 -7.56 -14.33 -1.70
C GLY A 163 -8.91 -13.94 -2.30
N GLY A 164 -9.67 -13.07 -1.61
CA GLY A 164 -10.99 -12.58 -2.03
C GLY A 164 -12.17 -13.50 -1.74
N ARG A 165 -11.95 -14.70 -1.17
CA ARG A 165 -12.97 -15.76 -1.07
C ARG A 165 -13.80 -15.76 0.22
N ALA A 166 -13.42 -14.94 1.19
CA ALA A 166 -14.17 -14.82 2.44
C ALA A 166 -15.36 -13.86 2.29
N GLN A 167 -16.48 -14.19 2.90
CA GLN A 167 -17.63 -13.29 2.96
C GLN A 167 -17.44 -12.30 4.11
N VAL A 168 -17.79 -11.03 3.89
CA VAL A 168 -17.79 -9.99 4.92
C VAL A 168 -19.23 -9.59 5.18
N THR A 169 -19.68 -9.73 6.42
CA THR A 169 -21.02 -9.33 6.88
C THR A 169 -20.90 -8.35 8.03
N VAL A 170 -21.85 -7.42 8.12
CA VAL A 170 -21.93 -6.43 9.19
C VAL A 170 -23.13 -6.72 10.08
N VAL A 171 -22.95 -6.61 11.39
CA VAL A 171 -24.01 -6.63 12.40
C VAL A 171 -23.97 -5.31 13.16
N GLU A 172 -25.07 -4.58 13.14
CA GLU A 172 -25.23 -3.35 13.92
C GLU A 172 -25.75 -3.71 15.32
N GLY A 173 -25.01 -3.37 16.37
CA GLY A 173 -25.37 -3.71 17.75
C GLY A 173 -26.66 -3.02 18.24
N ASP A 174 -27.05 -1.92 17.61
CA ASP A 174 -28.30 -1.19 17.84
C ASP A 174 -29.49 -1.74 17.04
N ASP A 175 -29.24 -2.54 16.00
CA ASP A 175 -30.26 -3.20 15.20
C ASP A 175 -29.88 -4.66 14.85
N GLU A 176 -29.59 -5.46 15.88
CA GLU A 176 -29.15 -6.86 15.67
C GLU A 176 -30.22 -7.73 14.99
N LYS A 177 -31.47 -7.28 15.00
CA LYS A 177 -32.59 -7.96 14.34
C LYS A 177 -32.52 -7.85 12.81
N SER A 178 -31.82 -6.86 12.26
CA SER A 178 -31.58 -6.80 10.82
C SER A 178 -30.65 -7.92 10.32
N SER A 179 -29.92 -8.58 11.23
CA SER A 179 -28.86 -9.54 10.90
C SER A 179 -28.96 -10.82 11.73
N GLU A 180 -30.18 -11.37 11.86
CA GLU A 180 -30.47 -12.54 12.70
C GLU A 180 -29.58 -13.76 12.40
N GLU A 181 -29.27 -14.01 11.12
CA GLU A 181 -28.45 -15.16 10.71
C GLU A 181 -26.98 -15.02 11.13
N ALA A 182 -26.41 -13.82 10.95
CA ALA A 182 -25.06 -13.51 11.42
C ALA A 182 -24.97 -13.56 12.95
N MET A 183 -26.01 -13.12 13.66
CA MET A 183 -26.09 -13.20 15.11
C MET A 183 -26.14 -14.65 15.62
N LYS A 184 -26.85 -15.55 14.93
CA LYS A 184 -26.84 -16.99 15.26
C LYS A 184 -25.42 -17.57 15.15
N LEU A 185 -24.68 -17.21 14.10
CA LEU A 185 -23.28 -17.65 13.91
C LEU A 185 -22.34 -17.09 14.98
N MET A 186 -22.52 -15.82 15.37
CA MET A 186 -21.76 -15.24 16.48
C MET A 186 -22.01 -15.97 17.79
N ILE A 187 -23.27 -16.31 18.10
CA ILE A 187 -23.63 -17.09 19.30
C ILE A 187 -23.04 -18.50 19.24
N GLN A 188 -23.06 -19.15 18.07
CA GLN A 188 -22.45 -20.47 17.89
C GLN A 188 -20.92 -20.43 18.10
N ALA A 189 -20.25 -19.36 17.65
CA ALA A 189 -18.80 -19.23 17.75
C ALA A 189 -18.32 -18.75 19.13
N LEU A 190 -19.07 -17.88 19.81
CA LEU A 190 -18.68 -17.20 21.05
C LEU A 190 -19.42 -17.71 22.30
N GLY A 191 -20.44 -18.55 22.13
CA GLY A 191 -21.34 -19.02 23.18
C GLY A 191 -22.53 -18.09 23.46
N GLU A 192 -23.30 -18.37 24.51
CA GLU A 192 -24.45 -17.55 24.90
C GLU A 192 -24.04 -16.10 25.15
N LYS A 193 -24.79 -15.17 24.54
CA LYS A 193 -24.56 -13.73 24.67
C LYS A 193 -24.82 -13.29 26.11
N LYS A 194 -23.75 -12.80 26.76
CA LYS A 194 -23.80 -12.17 28.08
C LYS A 194 -23.94 -10.66 27.96
N HIS A 195 -24.19 -10.00 29.09
CA HIS A 195 -24.29 -8.54 29.13
C HIS A 195 -22.99 -7.87 28.64
N ILE A 196 -23.09 -7.10 27.55
CA ILE A 196 -21.97 -6.36 26.95
C ILE A 196 -21.75 -5.06 27.75
N LYS A 197 -20.53 -4.87 28.24
CA LYS A 197 -20.15 -3.72 29.06
C LYS A 197 -20.15 -2.43 28.25
N ASP A 198 -20.33 -1.30 28.93
CA ASP A 198 -20.05 0.01 28.33
C ASP A 198 -18.59 0.11 27.87
N ALA A 199 -18.36 0.80 26.77
CA ALA A 199 -17.01 1.08 26.30
C ALA A 199 -16.25 1.92 27.33
N ILE A 200 -14.95 1.64 27.43
CA ILE A 200 -14.04 2.60 28.02
C ILE A 200 -13.91 3.73 26.99
N PRO A 201 -14.21 4.99 27.36
CA PRO A 201 -14.07 6.13 26.47
C PRO A 201 -12.69 6.13 25.79
N ASP A 202 -12.63 6.41 24.49
CA ASP A 202 -11.40 6.29 23.67
C ASP A 202 -10.23 7.07 24.27
N ASN A 203 -10.54 8.26 24.80
CA ASN A 203 -9.64 9.14 25.55
C ASN A 203 -9.03 8.49 26.82
N ILE A 204 -9.68 7.50 27.43
CA ILE A 204 -9.18 6.78 28.63
C ILE A 204 -8.36 5.53 28.24
N VAL A 205 -8.65 4.86 27.12
CA VAL A 205 -7.84 3.69 26.67
C VAL A 205 -6.49 4.13 26.12
N ASP A 206 -6.46 5.23 25.39
CA ASP A 206 -5.21 5.90 25.01
C ASP A 206 -4.39 6.31 26.24
N GLU A 207 -5.06 6.75 27.32
CA GLU A 207 -4.40 6.97 28.60
C GLU A 207 -4.02 5.68 29.33
N LYS A 208 -4.77 4.56 29.26
CA LYS A 208 -4.49 3.28 29.95
C LYS A 208 -3.38 2.45 29.32
N LEU A 209 -3.23 2.50 28.00
CA LEU A 209 -2.04 2.02 27.30
C LEU A 209 -0.79 2.81 27.77
N LYS A 210 -0.97 4.08 28.16
CA LYS A 210 0.09 4.97 28.70
C LYS A 210 0.27 4.93 30.23
N THR A 211 -0.76 4.64 31.03
CA THR A 211 -0.75 4.77 32.52
C THR A 211 -0.32 3.52 33.28
N LYS A 212 0.09 2.43 32.62
CA LYS A 212 0.85 1.36 33.30
C LYS A 212 2.23 1.83 33.83
N LEU A 213 2.60 3.09 33.61
CA LEU A 213 3.83 3.70 34.10
C LEU A 213 3.54 5.06 34.76
N LYS A 214 3.12 5.07 36.02
CA LYS A 214 3.36 6.22 36.91
C LYS A 214 3.82 5.73 38.28
N GLN A 215 5.10 5.90 38.55
CA GLN A 215 5.53 6.46 39.83
C GLN A 215 6.34 7.73 39.58
N PRO A 216 6.26 8.70 40.51
CA PRO A 216 6.49 10.10 40.20
C PRO A 216 7.91 10.51 40.55
N LEU A 217 8.64 11.13 39.61
CA LEU A 217 9.55 12.23 39.92
C LEU A 217 9.89 13.02 38.64
N LEU A 218 9.40 14.26 38.60
CA LEU A 218 9.94 15.48 37.95
C LEU A 218 10.36 15.46 36.46
N LYS A 219 9.53 16.17 35.65
CA LYS A 219 9.81 17.00 34.45
C LYS A 219 10.88 16.54 33.43
N GLU A 220 10.45 16.29 32.18
CA GLU A 220 10.85 17.12 31.02
C GLU A 220 9.94 16.92 29.80
N GLU A 221 9.88 17.96 28.98
CA GLU A 221 9.02 18.21 27.82
C GLU A 221 9.56 17.47 26.58
N SER A 222 8.66 17.00 25.70
CA SER A 222 8.95 16.19 24.50
C SER A 222 9.57 14.81 24.81
N GLY A 223 9.17 13.76 24.11
CA GLY A 223 9.84 12.46 24.25
C GLY A 223 11.32 12.64 23.97
N ILE A 224 12.17 12.41 24.97
CA ILE A 224 13.62 12.63 24.86
C ILE A 224 14.15 11.75 23.73
N LYS A 225 14.47 12.38 22.60
CA LYS A 225 15.11 11.75 21.45
C LYS A 225 16.61 11.91 21.60
N ILE A 226 17.36 10.81 21.69
CA ILE A 226 18.81 10.87 21.87
C ILE A 226 19.48 10.75 20.51
N PHE A 227 20.22 11.79 20.10
CA PHE A 227 21.09 11.73 18.94
C PHE A 227 22.53 11.45 19.35
N ILE A 228 23.20 10.52 18.67
CA ILE A 228 24.63 10.24 18.84
C ILE A 228 25.34 10.58 17.54
N TRP A 229 26.08 11.69 17.53
CA TRP A 229 26.84 12.11 16.35
C TRP A 229 28.25 11.50 16.33
N LYS A 230 28.60 10.80 15.25
CA LYS A 230 29.87 10.09 15.04
C LYS A 230 30.76 10.91 14.09
N GLY A 231 31.79 11.56 14.65
CA GLY A 231 32.76 12.30 13.85
C GLY A 231 33.65 11.41 12.96
N LYS A 232 34.11 11.92 11.81
CA LYS A 232 35.02 11.26 10.85
C LYS A 232 36.38 10.87 11.45
N LYS A 233 36.76 11.49 12.57
CA LYS A 233 37.99 11.16 13.33
C LYS A 233 37.76 10.24 14.54
N ALA A 234 36.51 9.89 14.88
CA ALA A 234 36.22 8.95 15.96
C ALA A 234 36.79 7.55 15.67
N SER A 235 37.24 6.85 16.70
CA SER A 235 37.83 5.51 16.55
C SER A 235 36.78 4.49 16.12
N LYS A 236 37.21 3.41 15.44
CA LYS A 236 36.32 2.32 15.02
C LYS A 236 35.58 1.69 16.21
N THR A 237 36.28 1.52 17.33
CA THR A 237 35.72 1.01 18.59
C THR A 237 34.67 1.95 19.16
N GLU A 238 34.91 3.27 19.19
CA GLU A 238 33.91 4.22 19.68
C GLU A 238 32.65 4.28 18.80
N ARG A 239 32.80 4.13 17.48
CA ARG A 239 31.67 4.08 16.55
C ARG A 239 30.83 2.81 16.74
N ALA A 240 31.49 1.66 16.88
CA ALA A 240 30.82 0.37 17.09
C ALA A 240 30.11 0.29 18.45
N GLU A 241 30.62 0.97 19.48
CA GLU A 241 30.01 0.99 20.81
C GLU A 241 28.95 2.08 21.00
N SER A 242 28.60 2.84 19.95
CA SER A 242 27.68 3.99 20.04
C SER A 242 26.31 3.63 20.62
N LEU A 243 25.66 2.58 20.13
CA LEU A 243 24.36 2.09 20.65
C LEU A 243 24.46 1.59 22.10
N LYS A 244 25.54 0.88 22.44
CA LYS A 244 25.79 0.40 23.81
C LYS A 244 25.99 1.57 24.78
N LYS A 245 26.67 2.64 24.34
CA LYS A 245 26.81 3.88 25.10
C LYS A 245 25.47 4.61 25.25
N ALA A 246 24.60 4.57 24.24
CA ALA A 246 23.24 5.09 24.32
C ALA A 246 22.44 4.38 25.42
N GLU A 247 22.46 3.04 25.44
CA GLU A 247 21.76 2.23 26.45
C GLU A 247 22.30 2.48 27.86
N ALA A 248 23.62 2.55 28.01
CA ALA A 248 24.25 2.90 29.28
C ALA A 248 23.87 4.31 29.73
N TYR A 249 23.75 5.26 28.80
CA TYR A 249 23.34 6.63 29.08
C TYR A 249 21.87 6.72 29.48
N ILE A 250 20.96 6.05 28.76
CA ILE A 250 19.54 5.91 29.12
C ILE A 250 19.41 5.38 30.56
N LYS A 251 20.15 4.31 30.88
CA LYS A 251 20.15 3.72 32.23
C LYS A 251 20.72 4.66 33.28
N ALA A 252 21.83 5.35 32.99
CA ALA A 252 22.48 6.26 33.93
C ALA A 252 21.65 7.53 34.20
N LYS A 253 20.87 7.98 33.23
CA LYS A 253 19.97 9.15 33.35
C LYS A 253 18.58 8.81 33.85
N GLY A 254 18.25 7.52 34.01
CA GLY A 254 16.94 7.07 34.47
C GLY A 254 15.84 7.25 33.42
N TYR A 255 16.18 7.33 32.13
CA TYR A 255 15.20 7.44 31.05
C TYR A 255 14.47 6.11 30.81
N PRO A 256 13.23 6.13 30.29
CA PRO A 256 12.49 4.91 29.96
C PRO A 256 13.24 4.00 28.97
N ALA A 257 13.10 2.68 29.10
CA ALA A 257 13.71 1.73 28.14
C ALA A 257 13.14 1.83 26.71
N SER A 258 11.99 2.50 26.53
CA SER A 258 11.38 2.87 25.25
C SER A 258 11.92 4.17 24.66
N THR A 259 12.89 4.83 25.31
CA THR A 259 13.50 6.07 24.81
C THR A 259 14.15 5.83 23.45
N TYR A 260 13.80 6.67 22.48
CA TYR A 260 14.29 6.55 21.12
C TYR A 260 15.74 7.00 21.00
N VAL A 261 16.52 6.26 20.20
CA VAL A 261 17.93 6.55 19.92
C VAL A 261 18.13 6.62 18.41
N GLU A 262 18.76 7.72 17.97
CA GLU A 262 19.26 7.93 16.63
C GLU A 262 20.79 8.07 16.65
N THR A 263 21.51 7.36 15.78
CA THR A 263 22.96 7.55 15.63
C THR A 263 23.25 8.14 14.26
N VAL A 264 23.91 9.30 14.18
CA VAL A 264 24.16 10.08 12.96
C VAL A 264 25.66 10.16 12.68
N SER A 265 26.08 10.07 11.43
CA SER A 265 27.50 10.17 11.05
C SER A 265 27.85 11.50 10.41
N GLU A 266 29.08 11.98 10.62
CA GLU A 266 29.58 13.22 10.00
C GLU A 266 29.54 13.16 8.46
N GLY A 267 28.78 14.07 7.85
CA GLY A 267 28.52 14.13 6.40
C GLY A 267 27.29 13.34 5.93
N ALA A 268 26.64 12.59 6.82
CA ALA A 268 25.39 11.87 6.58
C ALA A 268 24.25 12.39 7.48
N GLU A 269 24.36 13.65 7.90
CA GLU A 269 23.36 14.26 8.75
C GLU A 269 22.00 14.34 8.04
N SER A 270 20.98 13.73 8.64
CA SER A 270 19.60 13.84 8.17
C SER A 270 19.15 15.30 8.16
N SER A 271 18.17 15.63 7.32
CA SER A 271 17.55 16.96 7.32
C SER A 271 17.06 17.33 8.72
N VAL A 272 16.50 16.37 9.47
CA VAL A 272 16.08 16.50 10.87
C VAL A 272 17.25 16.86 11.79
N PHE A 273 18.42 16.23 11.62
CA PHE A 273 19.61 16.53 12.41
C PHE A 273 20.26 17.87 12.04
N LYS A 274 20.45 18.15 10.75
CA LYS A 274 21.03 19.44 10.27
C LYS A 274 20.16 20.61 10.70
N GLN A 275 18.85 20.38 10.73
CA GLN A 275 17.92 21.33 11.25
C GLN A 275 18.16 21.59 12.73
N LEU A 276 18.77 20.78 13.61
CA LEU A 276 19.00 21.19 15.01
C LEU A 276 19.91 22.43 15.22
N PHE A 277 20.44 23.01 14.14
CA PHE A 277 21.42 24.07 14.16
C PHE A 277 20.89 25.32 13.43
N GLN A 278 20.93 26.49 14.09
CA GLN A 278 20.46 27.78 13.52
C GLN A 278 21.16 28.16 12.20
N LYS A 279 22.40 27.72 12.00
CA LYS A 279 23.16 27.88 10.76
C LYS A 279 23.93 26.60 10.50
N TRP A 280 23.65 25.96 9.37
CA TRP A 280 24.39 24.80 8.88
C TRP A 280 25.01 25.13 7.53
N THR A 281 26.31 24.87 7.38
CA THR A 281 27.03 25.08 6.12
C THR A 281 27.86 23.84 5.81
N ASP A 282 27.55 23.18 4.70
CA ASP A 282 28.31 22.03 4.22
C ASP A 282 29.66 22.53 3.65
N LYS A 283 30.78 22.16 4.30
CA LYS A 283 32.13 22.54 3.85
C LYS A 283 32.41 21.95 2.46
N GLY A 284 32.42 22.80 1.43
CA GLY A 284 32.77 22.43 0.04
C GLY A 284 31.64 22.60 -1.00
N GLN A 285 30.44 23.01 -0.60
CA GLN A 285 29.39 23.39 -1.57
C GLN A 285 29.62 24.82 -2.07
N THR A 286 30.22 24.97 -3.24
CA THR A 286 30.07 26.16 -4.11
C THR A 286 29.13 25.81 -5.27
N ALA A 287 28.34 26.79 -5.68
CA ALA A 287 27.21 26.69 -6.62
C ALA A 287 27.47 25.89 -7.90
N GLY A 288 26.54 24.99 -8.23
CA GLY A 288 26.18 24.57 -9.59
C GLY A 288 27.17 23.71 -10.39
N LEU A 289 26.61 22.77 -11.15
CA LEU A 289 27.29 21.96 -12.16
C LEU A 289 27.30 22.73 -13.50
N GLY A 290 28.46 23.23 -13.94
CA GLY A 290 28.58 23.86 -15.26
C GLY A 290 29.78 24.80 -15.43
N SER A 291 30.80 24.34 -16.16
CA SER A 291 32.06 25.03 -16.52
C SER A 291 33.07 25.27 -15.38
N THR A 292 33.95 24.31 -15.16
CA THR A 292 35.23 24.54 -14.50
C THR A 292 36.19 25.20 -15.49
N HIS A 293 36.35 26.52 -15.41
CA HIS A 293 37.58 27.15 -15.88
C HIS A 293 38.60 27.18 -14.75
N SER A 294 39.52 26.21 -14.76
CA SER A 294 40.83 26.33 -14.11
C SER A 294 41.84 25.42 -14.85
N PRO A 295 42.94 25.97 -15.38
CA PRO A 295 43.89 25.26 -16.21
C PRO A 295 44.81 24.39 -15.34
N GLY A 296 44.70 23.06 -15.45
CA GLY A 296 45.71 22.16 -14.88
C GLY A 296 45.22 20.74 -14.63
N LYS A 297 45.54 19.83 -15.55
CA LYS A 297 45.51 18.36 -15.44
C LYS A 297 44.21 17.73 -14.92
N ILE A 298 43.33 17.48 -15.88
CA ILE A 298 42.13 16.65 -15.77
C ILE A 298 42.55 15.19 -15.50
N ALA A 299 42.25 14.67 -14.31
CA ALA A 299 41.86 13.27 -14.21
C ALA A 299 40.45 13.19 -14.79
N LYS A 300 40.26 12.45 -15.89
CA LYS A 300 38.92 12.15 -16.42
C LYS A 300 38.13 11.50 -15.27
N VAL A 301 37.15 12.21 -14.72
CA VAL A 301 36.14 11.58 -13.88
C VAL A 301 35.27 10.78 -14.83
N GLU A 302 35.49 9.47 -14.86
CA GLU A 302 34.58 8.55 -15.51
C GLU A 302 33.22 8.65 -14.80
N GLN A 303 32.18 9.04 -15.53
CA GLN A 303 30.81 8.80 -15.08
C GLN A 303 30.66 7.27 -14.97
N VAL A 304 30.69 6.76 -13.75
CA VAL A 304 30.43 5.33 -13.50
C VAL A 304 28.98 5.10 -13.91
N LYS A 305 28.79 4.44 -15.07
CA LYS A 305 27.48 4.03 -15.53
C LYS A 305 26.87 3.10 -14.49
N PHE A 306 25.55 3.22 -14.29
CA PHE A 306 24.78 2.29 -13.48
C PHE A 306 25.05 0.85 -13.95
N ASP A 307 25.65 0.03 -13.08
CA ASP A 307 26.02 -1.36 -13.40
C ASP A 307 25.10 -2.32 -12.65
N ALA A 308 24.05 -2.76 -13.35
CA ALA A 308 23.08 -3.77 -12.91
C ALA A 308 23.74 -5.04 -12.37
N THR A 309 24.90 -5.40 -12.92
CA THR A 309 25.64 -6.63 -12.58
C THR A 309 26.23 -6.54 -11.17
N SER A 310 26.55 -5.32 -10.71
CA SER A 310 27.05 -5.07 -9.36
C SER A 310 25.98 -5.18 -8.28
N MET A 311 24.68 -5.01 -8.61
CA MET A 311 23.58 -5.08 -7.64
C MET A 311 23.34 -6.49 -7.11
N HIS A 312 23.56 -7.52 -7.94
CA HIS A 312 23.48 -8.93 -7.51
C HIS A 312 24.66 -9.34 -6.62
N ALA A 313 25.81 -8.68 -6.76
CA ALA A 313 26.97 -8.84 -5.90
C ALA A 313 26.89 -8.00 -4.60
N ARG A 314 25.97 -7.03 -4.55
CA ARG A 314 25.76 -6.06 -3.46
C ARG A 314 24.27 -5.95 -3.11
N PRO A 315 23.69 -6.95 -2.40
CA PRO A 315 22.27 -6.92 -1.98
C PRO A 315 21.89 -5.67 -1.17
N ASP A 316 22.87 -5.03 -0.53
CA ASP A 316 22.75 -3.74 0.14
C ASP A 316 22.36 -2.61 -0.83
N LEU A 317 23.03 -2.51 -2.00
CA LEU A 317 22.72 -1.50 -3.02
C LEU A 317 21.34 -1.72 -3.64
N ALA A 318 20.96 -2.98 -3.86
CA ALA A 318 19.64 -3.35 -4.37
C ALA A 318 18.51 -2.91 -3.42
N ALA A 319 18.66 -3.18 -2.12
CA ALA A 319 17.73 -2.72 -1.09
C ALA A 319 17.69 -1.17 -0.97
N GLN A 320 18.84 -0.50 -1.10
CA GLN A 320 18.97 0.97 -1.05
C GLN A 320 18.25 1.67 -2.21
N GLN A 321 18.43 1.20 -3.44
CA GLN A 321 17.77 1.78 -4.60
C GLN A 321 16.29 1.37 -4.71
N LYS A 322 15.83 0.41 -3.88
CA LYS A 322 14.54 -0.29 -4.04
C LYS A 322 14.43 -0.93 -5.43
N MET A 323 15.54 -1.48 -5.91
CA MET A 323 15.72 -2.06 -7.23
C MET A 323 16.30 -3.46 -7.04
N VAL A 324 15.64 -4.51 -7.52
CA VAL A 324 16.21 -5.87 -7.44
C VAL A 324 17.23 -6.13 -8.56
N ASP A 325 17.07 -5.41 -9.68
CA ASP A 325 18.00 -5.28 -10.80
C ASP A 325 17.73 -3.92 -11.50
N ASP A 326 18.17 -3.77 -12.74
CA ASP A 326 17.98 -2.54 -13.52
C ASP A 326 16.65 -2.44 -14.27
N GLY A 327 15.76 -3.44 -14.16
CA GLY A 327 14.55 -3.55 -14.97
C GLY A 327 14.77 -4.12 -16.38
N SER A 328 15.91 -4.78 -16.68
CA SER A 328 16.19 -5.37 -18.00
C SER A 328 15.71 -6.81 -18.21
N GLY A 329 15.17 -7.45 -17.17
CA GLY A 329 14.57 -8.78 -17.19
C GLY A 329 13.33 -8.89 -18.07
N GLU A 330 12.76 -10.08 -18.14
CA GLU A 330 11.58 -10.38 -18.95
C GLU A 330 10.31 -9.97 -18.21
N ALA A 331 9.52 -9.06 -18.79
CA ALA A 331 8.22 -8.66 -18.25
C ALA A 331 7.07 -9.18 -19.11
N GLU A 332 6.17 -9.95 -18.51
CA GLU A 332 4.87 -10.29 -19.08
C GLU A 332 3.78 -9.44 -18.42
N VAL A 333 2.96 -8.75 -19.22
CA VAL A 333 1.93 -7.83 -18.74
C VAL A 333 0.56 -8.32 -19.19
N TRP A 334 -0.36 -8.44 -18.23
CA TRP A 334 -1.76 -8.72 -18.47
C TRP A 334 -2.64 -7.60 -17.91
N ARG A 335 -3.77 -7.39 -18.57
CA ARG A 335 -4.89 -6.61 -18.08
C ARG A 335 -5.98 -7.57 -17.61
N ILE A 336 -6.74 -7.17 -16.60
CA ILE A 336 -7.95 -7.89 -16.19
C ILE A 336 -9.10 -7.50 -17.11
N GLU A 337 -9.74 -8.50 -17.73
CA GLU A 337 -10.92 -8.34 -18.60
C GLU A 337 -11.91 -9.45 -18.30
N ASP A 338 -13.17 -9.11 -18.02
CA ASP A 338 -14.22 -10.09 -17.72
C ASP A 338 -13.84 -11.13 -16.65
N ASN A 339 -13.02 -10.70 -15.68
CA ASN A 339 -12.41 -11.50 -14.59
C ASN A 339 -11.30 -12.47 -15.02
N GLU A 340 -10.83 -12.41 -16.26
CA GLU A 340 -9.73 -13.21 -16.81
C GLU A 340 -8.49 -12.38 -17.16
N LEU A 341 -7.37 -13.06 -17.43
CA LEU A 341 -6.11 -12.45 -17.85
C LEU A 341 -6.06 -12.28 -19.36
N ALA A 342 -6.12 -11.04 -19.81
CA ALA A 342 -5.90 -10.68 -21.20
C ALA A 342 -4.47 -10.14 -21.38
N PRO A 343 -3.63 -10.72 -22.25
CA PRO A 343 -2.28 -10.23 -22.48
C PRO A 343 -2.30 -8.84 -23.10
N VAL A 344 -1.48 -7.93 -22.57
CA VAL A 344 -1.35 -6.58 -23.13
C VAL A 344 -0.52 -6.62 -24.40
N GLU A 345 -1.05 -6.06 -25.49
CA GLU A 345 -0.31 -5.98 -26.75
C GLU A 345 1.00 -5.21 -26.61
N ARG A 346 2.01 -5.59 -27.39
CA ARG A 346 3.34 -4.95 -27.35
C ARG A 346 3.33 -3.42 -27.51
N LYS A 347 2.40 -2.89 -28.28
CA LYS A 347 2.26 -1.44 -28.51
C LYS A 347 1.77 -0.67 -27.28
N TRP A 348 1.16 -1.37 -26.32
CA TRP A 348 0.61 -0.81 -25.07
C TRP A 348 1.47 -1.15 -23.85
N LEU A 349 2.63 -1.79 -24.01
CA LEU A 349 3.55 -2.00 -22.91
C LEU A 349 4.06 -0.66 -22.37
N GLY A 350 3.94 -0.46 -21.06
CA GLY A 350 4.24 0.82 -20.40
C GLY A 350 3.05 1.79 -20.33
N HIS A 351 1.91 1.46 -20.94
CA HIS A 351 0.69 2.25 -20.89
C HIS A 351 -0.28 1.66 -19.85
N PHE A 352 -0.66 2.45 -18.85
CA PHE A 352 -1.55 2.05 -17.76
C PHE A 352 -2.76 2.97 -17.71
N TYR A 353 -3.97 2.40 -17.71
CA TYR A 353 -5.21 3.18 -17.65
C TYR A 353 -5.83 3.11 -16.26
N GLY A 354 -6.22 4.26 -15.71
CA GLY A 354 -6.80 4.37 -14.38
C GLY A 354 -8.12 3.60 -14.19
N GLY A 355 -8.80 3.22 -15.28
CA GLY A 355 -10.00 2.36 -15.23
C GLY A 355 -9.71 0.86 -15.19
N ASP A 356 -8.46 0.43 -15.32
CA ASP A 356 -8.09 -0.99 -15.44
C ASP A 356 -7.21 -1.46 -14.25
N CYS A 357 -7.11 -2.78 -14.10
CA CYS A 357 -6.11 -3.45 -13.26
C CYS A 357 -5.15 -4.25 -14.14
N TYR A 358 -3.86 -4.23 -13.79
CA TYR A 358 -2.82 -4.94 -14.53
C TYR A 358 -2.01 -5.85 -13.61
N LEU A 359 -1.64 -7.02 -14.13
CA LEU A 359 -0.65 -7.91 -13.54
C LEU A 359 0.63 -7.86 -14.38
N ILE A 360 1.77 -7.61 -13.75
CA ILE A 360 3.08 -7.64 -14.41
C ILE A 360 3.93 -8.71 -13.71
N LEU A 361 4.17 -9.83 -14.41
CA LEU A 361 5.14 -10.82 -13.97
C LEU A 361 6.50 -10.46 -14.56
N TYR A 362 7.41 -10.04 -13.70
CA TYR A 362 8.78 -9.73 -14.03
C TYR A 362 9.69 -10.89 -13.62
N LYS A 363 10.50 -11.36 -14.57
CA LYS A 363 11.48 -12.44 -14.39
C LYS A 363 12.88 -11.87 -14.53
N TYR A 364 13.72 -12.15 -13.54
CA TYR A 364 15.10 -11.73 -13.53
C TYR A 364 15.98 -12.86 -13.03
N GLU A 365 17.23 -12.89 -13.48
CA GLU A 365 18.17 -13.95 -13.15
C GLU A 365 19.22 -13.42 -12.19
N VAL A 366 19.40 -14.10 -11.06
CA VAL A 366 20.42 -13.78 -10.06
C VAL A 366 21.23 -15.03 -9.78
N ASN A 367 22.55 -14.98 -9.97
CA ASN A 367 23.46 -16.11 -9.72
C ASN A 367 23.00 -17.42 -10.42
N SER A 368 22.54 -17.32 -11.67
CA SER A 368 22.01 -18.45 -12.44
C SER A 368 20.75 -19.10 -11.88
N LYS A 369 20.03 -18.39 -11.00
CA LYS A 369 18.70 -18.76 -10.52
C LYS A 369 17.69 -17.72 -11.00
N LEU A 370 16.56 -18.19 -11.53
CA LEU A 370 15.44 -17.33 -11.89
C LEU A 370 14.68 -16.89 -10.63
N HIS A 371 14.31 -15.62 -10.61
CA HIS A 371 13.50 -14.98 -9.60
C HIS A 371 12.35 -14.22 -10.26
N TYR A 372 11.26 -14.04 -9.51
CA TYR A 372 10.01 -13.50 -10.03
C TYR A 372 9.47 -12.40 -9.12
N ILE A 373 8.96 -11.32 -9.72
CA ILE A 373 8.15 -10.31 -9.04
C ILE A 373 6.82 -10.21 -9.78
N LEU A 374 5.72 -10.24 -9.04
CA LEU A 374 4.38 -10.05 -9.57
C LEU A 374 3.83 -8.71 -9.07
N TYR A 375 3.84 -7.69 -9.93
CA TYR A 375 3.19 -6.42 -9.65
C TYR A 375 1.70 -6.49 -9.94
N MET A 376 0.89 -5.99 -9.02
CA MET A 376 -0.55 -5.80 -9.18
C MET A 376 -0.83 -4.30 -9.22
N TRP A 377 -0.80 -3.72 -10.42
CA TRP A 377 -1.08 -2.30 -10.61
C TRP A 377 -2.60 -2.06 -10.63
N GLN A 378 -3.06 -1.11 -9.84
CA GLN A 378 -4.48 -0.84 -9.63
C GLN A 378 -4.82 0.60 -9.98
N GLY A 379 -5.61 0.75 -11.04
CA GLY A 379 -6.14 2.04 -11.45
C GLY A 379 -7.08 2.63 -10.40
N ARG A 380 -7.05 3.96 -10.25
CA ARG A 380 -7.88 4.69 -9.29
C ARG A 380 -9.38 4.50 -9.54
N HIS A 381 -9.77 4.33 -10.80
CA HIS A 381 -11.16 4.21 -11.26
C HIS A 381 -11.54 2.78 -11.64
N ALA A 382 -10.67 1.80 -11.36
CA ALA A 382 -10.96 0.39 -11.59
C ALA A 382 -12.13 -0.09 -10.72
N SER A 383 -12.99 -0.94 -11.28
CA SER A 383 -14.16 -1.45 -10.56
C SER A 383 -13.76 -2.40 -9.43
N THR A 384 -14.62 -2.54 -8.42
CA THR A 384 -14.41 -3.49 -7.32
C THR A 384 -14.32 -4.94 -7.81
N ALA A 385 -15.05 -5.28 -8.88
CA ALA A 385 -14.96 -6.58 -9.54
C ALA A 385 -13.57 -6.82 -10.13
N GLU A 386 -13.02 -5.85 -10.88
CA GLU A 386 -11.67 -5.95 -11.47
C GLU A 386 -10.57 -5.98 -10.42
N LEU A 387 -10.70 -5.20 -9.34
CA LEU A 387 -9.77 -5.26 -8.21
C LEU A 387 -9.76 -6.66 -7.57
N THR A 388 -10.94 -7.24 -7.37
CA THR A 388 -11.09 -8.60 -6.81
C THR A 388 -10.53 -9.65 -7.77
N ALA A 389 -10.85 -9.55 -9.06
CA ALA A 389 -10.34 -10.44 -10.08
C ALA A 389 -8.81 -10.33 -10.24
N SER A 390 -8.24 -9.13 -10.13
CA SER A 390 -6.78 -8.94 -10.19
C SER A 390 -6.06 -9.68 -9.06
N ALA A 391 -6.59 -9.63 -7.84
CA ALA A 391 -6.05 -10.35 -6.70
C ALA A 391 -6.21 -11.88 -6.89
N TYR A 392 -7.35 -12.33 -7.39
CA TYR A 392 -7.60 -13.74 -7.66
C TYR A 392 -6.67 -14.30 -8.74
N GLN A 393 -6.50 -13.57 -9.84
CA GLN A 393 -5.60 -13.96 -10.94
C GLN A 393 -4.12 -13.89 -10.51
N ALA A 394 -3.76 -12.97 -9.61
CA ALA A 394 -2.40 -12.93 -9.06
C ALA A 394 -2.06 -14.20 -8.27
N VAL A 395 -3.01 -14.75 -7.50
CA VAL A 395 -2.84 -16.03 -6.81
C VAL A 395 -2.69 -17.20 -7.79
N ILE A 396 -3.43 -17.21 -8.90
CA ILE A 396 -3.30 -18.25 -9.92
C ILE A 396 -1.91 -18.21 -10.57
N LEU A 397 -1.44 -17.01 -10.93
CA LEU A 397 -0.10 -16.82 -11.46
C LEU A 397 0.96 -17.24 -10.44
N ASP A 398 0.85 -16.82 -9.19
CA ASP A 398 1.75 -17.21 -8.11
C ASP A 398 1.87 -18.74 -7.97
N GLN A 399 0.74 -19.45 -7.95
CA GLN A 399 0.69 -20.92 -7.89
C GLN A 399 1.31 -21.58 -9.12
N LYS A 400 1.11 -21.01 -10.31
CA LYS A 400 1.73 -21.51 -11.57
C LYS A 400 3.27 -21.46 -11.51
N TYR A 401 3.83 -20.51 -10.75
CA TYR A 401 5.27 -20.39 -10.50
C TYR A 401 5.64 -20.88 -9.09
N ASN A 402 4.94 -21.88 -8.58
CA ASN A 402 5.27 -22.58 -7.33
C ASN A 402 5.29 -21.71 -6.06
N GLY A 403 4.60 -20.55 -6.07
CA GLY A 403 4.61 -19.60 -4.96
C GLY A 403 5.93 -18.86 -4.77
N GLU A 404 6.80 -18.89 -5.78
CA GLU A 404 8.07 -18.15 -5.78
C GLU A 404 7.97 -16.64 -6.06
N PRO A 405 6.96 -16.12 -6.82
CA PRO A 405 6.85 -14.69 -7.08
C PRO A 405 6.68 -13.80 -5.84
N VAL A 406 7.45 -12.72 -5.79
CA VAL A 406 7.24 -11.65 -4.81
C VAL A 406 6.06 -10.79 -5.27
N GLN A 407 4.96 -10.82 -4.54
CA GLN A 407 3.76 -10.05 -4.91
C GLN A 407 3.83 -8.62 -4.37
N VAL A 408 3.62 -7.63 -5.25
CA VAL A 408 3.69 -6.21 -4.92
C VAL A 408 2.44 -5.49 -5.42
N ARG A 409 1.63 -4.98 -4.50
CA ARG A 409 0.45 -4.16 -4.83
C ARG A 409 0.86 -2.72 -5.10
N VAL A 410 0.42 -2.16 -6.21
CA VAL A 410 0.80 -0.81 -6.66
C VAL A 410 -0.45 0.00 -7.01
N PRO A 411 -0.93 0.84 -6.09
CA PRO A 411 -1.95 1.82 -6.43
C PRO A 411 -1.41 2.84 -7.44
N MET A 412 -2.27 3.28 -8.36
CA MET A 412 -1.98 4.37 -9.29
C MET A 412 -1.39 5.59 -8.55
N GLY A 413 -0.27 6.11 -9.06
CA GLY A 413 0.46 7.25 -8.48
C GLY A 413 1.49 6.88 -7.41
N LYS A 414 1.50 5.62 -6.93
CA LYS A 414 2.45 5.08 -5.95
C LYS A 414 3.40 4.03 -6.56
N GLU A 415 3.70 4.16 -7.86
CA GLU A 415 4.58 3.25 -8.58
C GLU A 415 6.00 3.23 -7.97
N PRO A 416 6.54 2.05 -7.60
CA PRO A 416 7.90 1.95 -7.09
C PRO A 416 8.92 2.14 -8.22
N MET A 417 10.13 2.56 -7.87
CA MET A 417 11.23 2.81 -8.81
C MET A 417 11.50 1.61 -9.72
N HIS A 418 11.53 0.39 -9.16
CA HIS A 418 11.74 -0.81 -9.96
C HIS A 418 10.65 -1.06 -11.00
N LEU A 419 9.38 -0.79 -10.68
CA LEU A 419 8.31 -0.93 -11.67
C LEU A 419 8.49 0.08 -12.82
N MET A 420 8.89 1.31 -12.51
CA MET A 420 9.16 2.34 -13.52
C MET A 420 10.36 1.96 -14.40
N ALA A 421 11.41 1.38 -13.80
CA ALA A 421 12.62 0.94 -14.47
C ALA A 421 12.38 -0.17 -15.52
N ILE A 422 11.39 -1.06 -15.29
CA ILE A 422 10.99 -2.09 -16.28
C ILE A 422 10.61 -1.44 -17.62
N PHE A 423 10.04 -0.24 -17.59
CA PHE A 423 9.62 0.49 -18.79
C PHE A 423 10.66 1.49 -19.29
N LYS A 424 11.85 1.58 -18.67
CA LYS A 424 13.00 2.39 -19.13
C LYS A 424 12.59 3.84 -19.48
N GLY A 425 11.86 4.48 -18.56
CA GLY A 425 11.39 5.86 -18.71
C GLY A 425 10.21 6.05 -19.67
N LYS A 426 9.52 4.96 -20.06
CA LYS A 426 8.40 4.96 -21.01
C LYS A 426 7.05 4.70 -20.34
N MET A 427 6.98 4.84 -19.02
CA MET A 427 5.73 4.62 -18.29
C MET A 427 4.78 5.81 -18.48
N ILE A 428 3.59 5.53 -18.99
CA ILE A 428 2.51 6.51 -19.19
C ILE A 428 1.28 6.00 -18.46
N VAL A 429 0.73 6.85 -17.58
CA VAL A 429 -0.47 6.58 -16.81
C VAL A 429 -1.57 7.51 -17.29
N TYR A 430 -2.67 6.94 -17.79
CA TYR A 430 -3.88 7.65 -18.20
C TYR A 430 -4.85 7.74 -17.03
N GLU A 431 -5.51 8.89 -16.87
CA GLU A 431 -6.44 9.10 -15.76
C GLU A 431 -7.68 8.24 -15.94
N GLU A 432 -8.25 8.21 -17.15
CA GLU A 432 -9.46 7.45 -17.47
C GLU A 432 -9.26 6.53 -18.68
N GLY A 433 -10.29 5.75 -18.98
CA GLY A 433 -10.34 4.88 -20.15
C GLY A 433 -9.86 3.47 -19.86
N SER A 434 -9.73 2.71 -20.95
CA SER A 434 -9.26 1.33 -20.93
C SER A 434 -8.58 1.03 -22.25
N SER A 435 -7.59 0.14 -22.23
CA SER A 435 -6.95 -0.34 -23.46
C SER A 435 -7.67 -1.54 -24.09
N ARG A 436 -8.87 -1.89 -23.61
CA ARG A 436 -9.74 -2.99 -24.10
C ARG A 436 -10.10 -2.87 -25.57
N GLU A 437 -10.09 -3.99 -26.28
CA GLU A 437 -10.64 -4.06 -27.64
C GLU A 437 -12.16 -3.78 -27.57
N GLY A 438 -12.63 -2.85 -28.41
CA GLY A 438 -14.04 -2.43 -28.40
C GLY A 438 -14.43 -1.49 -27.27
N SER A 439 -13.48 -0.98 -26.48
CA SER A 439 -13.77 0.10 -25.51
C SER A 439 -14.42 1.29 -26.21
N SER A 440 -15.59 1.72 -25.72
CA SER A 440 -16.36 2.85 -26.27
C SER A 440 -15.74 4.21 -25.92
N HIS A 441 -14.60 4.23 -25.24
CA HIS A 441 -13.95 5.44 -24.79
C HIS A 441 -13.23 6.12 -25.97
N SER A 442 -13.89 7.13 -26.55
CA SER A 442 -13.27 8.00 -27.55
C SER A 442 -12.11 8.76 -26.92
N GLN A 443 -10.89 8.59 -27.45
CA GLN A 443 -9.74 9.34 -26.96
C GLN A 443 -10.01 10.86 -27.07
N PRO A 444 -9.79 11.64 -25.99
CA PRO A 444 -9.93 13.09 -26.06
C PRO A 444 -9.00 13.70 -27.11
N SER A 445 -9.50 14.70 -27.84
CA SER A 445 -8.72 15.47 -28.83
C SER A 445 -7.57 16.28 -28.20
N VAL A 446 -7.67 16.57 -26.90
CA VAL A 446 -6.66 17.27 -26.12
C VAL A 446 -6.38 16.50 -24.84
N ARG A 447 -5.10 16.19 -24.60
CA ARG A 447 -4.63 15.49 -23.40
C ARG A 447 -3.38 16.16 -22.86
N LEU A 448 -3.32 16.33 -21.54
CA LEU A 448 -2.20 16.95 -20.85
C LEU A 448 -1.55 15.93 -19.93
N PHE A 449 -0.23 15.81 -19.98
CA PHE A 449 0.53 14.89 -19.15
C PHE A 449 1.55 15.66 -18.31
N HIS A 450 1.53 15.41 -17.00
CA HIS A 450 2.55 15.87 -16.07
C HIS A 450 3.71 14.84 -16.08
N VAL A 451 4.89 15.27 -16.53
CA VAL A 451 6.10 14.45 -16.55
C VAL A 451 6.88 14.67 -15.26
N HIS A 452 7.21 13.58 -14.56
CA HIS A 452 8.03 13.62 -13.36
C HIS A 452 9.10 12.54 -13.41
N GLY A 453 10.32 12.91 -13.05
CA GLY A 453 11.50 12.04 -13.04
C GLY A 453 12.64 12.57 -13.91
N THR A 454 13.86 12.15 -13.57
CA THR A 454 15.12 12.68 -14.11
C THR A 454 15.93 11.64 -14.87
N ASN A 455 15.49 10.39 -14.93
CA ASN A 455 16.19 9.31 -15.61
C ASN A 455 15.24 8.16 -15.95
N GLU A 456 15.75 7.17 -16.70
CA GLU A 456 14.99 6.00 -17.15
C GLU A 456 14.43 5.10 -16.02
N PHE A 457 14.92 5.25 -14.78
CA PHE A 457 14.49 4.42 -13.65
C PHE A 457 13.36 5.05 -12.84
N ASN A 458 13.13 6.36 -12.96
CA ASN A 458 12.15 7.07 -12.12
C ASN A 458 11.19 7.99 -12.89
N THR A 459 11.21 7.95 -14.22
CA THR A 459 10.35 8.81 -15.04
C THR A 459 9.03 8.16 -15.37
N ARG A 460 7.94 8.91 -15.13
CA ARG A 460 6.60 8.62 -15.63
C ARG A 460 5.91 9.88 -16.16
N ALA A 461 4.97 9.70 -17.08
CA ALA A 461 3.99 10.71 -17.46
C ALA A 461 2.62 10.33 -16.90
N THR A 462 1.99 11.20 -16.13
CA THR A 462 0.63 11.00 -15.61
C THR A 462 -0.31 11.99 -16.28
N GLU A 463 -1.38 11.50 -16.89
CA GLU A 463 -2.42 12.33 -17.49
C GLU A 463 -3.11 13.15 -16.40
N VAL A 464 -3.31 14.42 -16.68
CA VAL A 464 -4.00 15.37 -15.81
C VAL A 464 -5.05 16.12 -16.63
N PRO A 465 -6.07 16.72 -16.01
CA PRO A 465 -7.07 17.48 -16.75
C PRO A 465 -6.40 18.54 -17.64
N PRO A 466 -6.77 18.68 -18.93
CA PRO A 466 -6.16 19.63 -19.86
C PRO A 466 -6.65 21.06 -19.58
N ARG A 467 -6.23 21.60 -18.44
CA ARG A 467 -6.57 22.93 -17.94
C ARG A 467 -5.31 23.66 -17.53
N SER A 468 -5.32 24.98 -17.68
CA SER A 468 -4.22 25.83 -17.24
C SER A 468 -3.85 25.59 -15.77
N SER A 469 -4.84 25.38 -14.89
CA SER A 469 -4.64 25.12 -13.46
C SER A 469 -3.84 23.85 -13.12
N SER A 470 -3.70 22.93 -14.07
CA SER A 470 -2.94 21.69 -13.90
C SER A 470 -1.43 21.89 -14.09
N LEU A 471 -0.99 23.02 -14.67
CA LEU A 471 0.41 23.32 -14.90
C LEU A 471 1.15 23.65 -13.59
N ASN A 472 2.45 23.34 -13.58
CA ASN A 472 3.35 23.60 -12.45
C ASN A 472 4.71 24.09 -12.96
N SER A 473 5.14 25.28 -12.54
CA SER A 473 6.44 25.86 -12.94
C SER A 473 7.64 24.99 -12.53
N ASN A 474 7.50 24.07 -11.58
CA ASN A 474 8.58 23.18 -11.17
C ASN A 474 8.84 22.05 -12.16
N ASP A 475 7.87 21.70 -13.01
CA ASP A 475 7.88 20.44 -13.74
C ASP A 475 7.72 20.63 -15.26
N VAL A 476 7.75 19.53 -16.00
CA VAL A 476 7.56 19.51 -17.46
C VAL A 476 6.19 18.91 -17.80
N PHE A 477 5.51 19.50 -18.79
CA PHE A 477 4.22 19.02 -19.26
C PHE A 477 4.22 18.72 -20.76
N VAL A 478 3.53 17.66 -21.15
CA VAL A 478 3.30 17.28 -22.55
C VAL A 478 1.82 17.47 -22.87
N LEU A 479 1.49 18.41 -23.76
CA LEU A 479 0.13 18.67 -24.23
C LEU A 479 -0.04 18.12 -25.65
N SER A 480 -0.75 17.02 -25.78
CA SER A 480 -1.09 16.41 -27.07
C SER A 480 -2.41 16.96 -27.59
N THR A 481 -2.42 17.45 -28.83
CA THR A 481 -3.61 18.01 -29.49
C THR A 481 -3.82 17.37 -30.87
N ASP A 482 -4.94 17.68 -31.52
CA ASP A 482 -5.20 17.27 -32.92
C ASP A 482 -4.25 17.92 -33.94
N LYS A 483 -3.58 19.02 -33.60
CA LYS A 483 -2.69 19.74 -34.53
C LYS A 483 -1.23 19.37 -34.31
N CYS A 484 -0.77 19.50 -33.08
CA CYS A 484 0.62 19.28 -32.70
C CYS A 484 0.75 18.79 -31.25
N CYS A 485 1.97 18.51 -30.82
CA CYS A 485 2.31 18.18 -29.45
C CYS A 485 3.16 19.31 -28.87
N TYR A 486 2.81 19.82 -27.70
CA TYR A 486 3.59 20.84 -27.01
C TYR A 486 4.36 20.23 -25.84
N LEU A 487 5.63 20.61 -25.70
CA LEU A 487 6.43 20.34 -24.51
C LEU A 487 6.59 21.66 -23.76
N TRP A 488 5.83 21.83 -22.70
CA TRP A 488 5.87 23.03 -21.86
C TRP A 488 6.88 22.84 -20.73
N TYR A 489 7.89 23.69 -20.70
CA TYR A 489 8.97 23.69 -19.71
C TYR A 489 8.72 24.76 -18.67
N GLY A 490 8.36 24.33 -17.45
CA GLY A 490 8.31 25.20 -16.29
C GLY A 490 9.68 25.82 -15.98
N LYS A 491 9.72 27.00 -15.38
CA LYS A 491 10.99 27.68 -15.05
C LYS A 491 11.89 26.92 -14.08
N GLY A 492 11.29 26.16 -13.15
CA GLY A 492 12.00 25.37 -12.14
C GLY A 492 12.38 23.97 -12.59
N CYS A 493 11.91 23.51 -13.76
CA CYS A 493 12.21 22.15 -14.21
C CYS A 493 13.70 21.97 -14.58
N SER A 494 14.22 20.80 -14.24
CA SER A 494 15.60 20.42 -14.48
C SER A 494 15.86 20.07 -15.96
N GLY A 495 17.13 20.17 -16.38
CA GLY A 495 17.54 19.72 -17.72
C GLY A 495 17.24 18.24 -17.98
N ASP A 496 17.36 17.40 -16.96
CA ASP A 496 17.12 15.96 -17.04
C ASP A 496 15.63 15.64 -17.27
N GLU A 497 14.72 16.32 -16.57
CA GLU A 497 13.26 16.18 -16.79
C GLU A 497 12.85 16.57 -18.21
N ARG A 498 13.47 17.62 -18.78
CA ARG A 498 13.19 18.04 -20.16
C ARG A 498 13.57 16.99 -21.17
N GLU A 499 14.67 16.28 -20.95
CA GLU A 499 15.13 15.22 -21.85
C GLU A 499 14.24 13.97 -21.76
N MET A 500 13.87 13.59 -20.54
CA MET A 500 12.92 12.50 -20.31
C MET A 500 11.54 12.80 -20.92
N ALA A 501 11.07 14.06 -20.80
CA ALA A 501 9.82 14.48 -21.41
C ALA A 501 9.81 14.40 -22.94
N LYS A 502 10.94 14.64 -23.62
CA LYS A 502 11.04 14.43 -25.08
C LYS A 502 10.81 12.97 -25.45
N THR A 503 11.43 12.05 -24.71
CA THR A 503 11.27 10.62 -24.92
C THR A 503 9.81 10.19 -24.76
N LEU A 504 9.14 10.68 -23.70
CA LEU A 504 7.72 10.41 -23.47
C LEU A 504 6.82 11.08 -24.52
N ALA A 505 7.14 12.29 -24.96
CA ALA A 505 6.37 13.00 -25.98
C ALA A 505 6.34 12.27 -27.33
N ASP A 506 7.41 11.57 -27.71
CA ASP A 506 7.45 10.74 -28.92
C ASP A 506 6.54 9.52 -28.86
N ILE A 507 6.29 9.00 -27.64
CA ILE A 507 5.36 7.89 -27.40
C ILE A 507 3.92 8.40 -27.34
N ILE A 508 3.70 9.52 -26.64
CA ILE A 508 2.37 10.13 -26.45
C ILE A 508 1.81 10.66 -27.77
N SER A 509 2.65 11.23 -28.65
CA SER A 509 2.20 11.83 -29.90
C SER A 509 3.21 11.70 -31.03
N LYS A 510 2.74 11.22 -32.19
CA LYS A 510 3.54 11.18 -33.43
C LYS A 510 3.58 12.52 -34.17
N ARG A 511 2.84 13.52 -33.70
CA ARG A 511 2.75 14.84 -34.35
C ARG A 511 4.03 15.66 -34.12
N GLU A 512 4.13 16.79 -34.82
CA GLU A 512 5.22 17.76 -34.64
C GLU A 512 5.27 18.28 -33.19
N LYS A 513 6.48 18.32 -32.62
CA LYS A 513 6.74 18.72 -31.24
C LYS A 513 7.19 20.18 -31.18
N HIS A 514 6.45 20.98 -30.41
CA HIS A 514 6.74 22.38 -30.18
C HIS A 514 7.18 22.56 -28.73
N VAL A 515 8.45 22.90 -28.53
CA VAL A 515 8.98 23.22 -27.20
C VAL A 515 8.60 24.65 -26.84
N ILE A 516 8.00 24.81 -25.66
CA ILE A 516 7.54 26.10 -25.13
C ILE A 516 8.16 26.30 -23.75
N ALA A 517 8.86 27.42 -23.56
CA ALA A 517 9.27 27.85 -22.23
C ALA A 517 8.12 28.59 -21.53
N GLU A 518 7.98 28.40 -20.22
CA GLU A 518 7.03 29.13 -19.39
C GLU A 518 7.18 30.66 -19.58
N GLY A 519 6.05 31.31 -19.91
CA GLY A 519 5.97 32.74 -20.23
C GLY A 519 6.10 33.07 -21.73
N GLN A 520 6.39 32.09 -22.58
CA GLN A 520 6.47 32.23 -24.05
C GLN A 520 5.39 31.40 -24.77
N GLU A 521 4.27 31.12 -24.11
CA GLU A 521 3.23 30.27 -24.65
C GLU A 521 2.44 30.98 -25.78
N PRO A 522 2.24 30.34 -26.95
CA PRO A 522 1.40 30.88 -28.00
C PRO A 522 -0.09 30.87 -27.60
N ALA A 523 -0.91 31.71 -28.26
CA ALA A 523 -2.34 31.79 -27.96
C ALA A 523 -3.06 30.44 -28.10
N ASP A 524 -2.73 29.68 -29.14
CA ASP A 524 -3.30 28.34 -29.40
C ASP A 524 -3.03 27.35 -28.25
N PHE A 525 -1.89 27.46 -27.57
CA PHE A 525 -1.59 26.62 -26.40
C PHE A 525 -2.64 26.84 -25.30
N TRP A 526 -2.94 28.10 -24.98
CA TRP A 526 -3.94 28.44 -23.98
C TRP A 526 -5.36 28.08 -24.41
N VAL A 527 -5.70 28.21 -25.69
CA VAL A 527 -7.01 27.80 -26.21
C VAL A 527 -7.24 26.30 -25.98
N ASN A 528 -6.23 25.46 -26.23
CA ASN A 528 -6.31 24.02 -25.99
C ASN A 528 -6.49 23.67 -24.50
N LEU A 529 -6.04 24.52 -23.57
CA LEU A 529 -6.22 24.35 -22.13
C LEU A 529 -7.49 25.00 -21.57
N GLY A 530 -8.42 25.41 -22.43
CA GLY A 530 -9.67 26.08 -22.01
C GLY A 530 -9.49 27.55 -21.60
N GLY A 531 -8.40 28.17 -22.04
CA GLY A 531 -8.03 29.56 -21.73
C GLY A 531 -6.93 29.65 -20.68
N LYS A 532 -6.23 30.80 -20.65
CA LYS A 532 -5.19 31.08 -19.66
C LYS A 532 -5.81 31.38 -18.30
N SER A 533 -5.39 30.66 -17.27
CA SER A 533 -5.79 30.90 -15.87
C SER A 533 -4.58 30.77 -14.93
N GLN A 534 -4.81 30.96 -13.63
CA GLN A 534 -3.77 30.82 -12.62
C GLN A 534 -3.38 29.34 -12.46
N TYR A 535 -2.08 29.10 -12.31
CA TYR A 535 -1.48 27.79 -12.08
C TYR A 535 -0.32 27.89 -11.09
N ALA A 536 0.21 26.74 -10.67
CA ALA A 536 1.22 26.67 -9.63
C ALA A 536 2.56 27.25 -10.11
N SER A 537 2.83 28.51 -9.76
CA SER A 537 3.96 29.28 -10.31
C SER A 537 4.63 30.20 -9.30
N SER A 538 4.64 29.81 -8.03
CA SER A 538 5.33 30.57 -6.98
C SER A 538 6.83 30.71 -7.29
N LYS A 539 7.50 31.75 -6.77
CA LYS A 539 8.94 31.94 -6.99
C LYS A 539 9.76 30.70 -6.65
N ARG A 540 9.37 29.99 -5.60
CA ARG A 540 10.03 28.77 -5.15
C ARG A 540 9.88 27.61 -6.11
N LEU A 541 8.71 27.46 -6.75
CA LEU A 541 8.50 26.46 -7.81
C LEU A 541 9.27 26.81 -9.09
N GLN A 542 9.81 28.02 -9.21
CA GLN A 542 10.67 28.43 -10.33
C GLN A 542 12.16 28.22 -10.02
N GLU A 543 12.53 27.77 -8.82
CA GLU A 543 13.92 27.56 -8.40
C GLU A 543 14.40 26.13 -8.71
N GLU A 544 15.37 25.99 -9.62
CA GLU A 544 15.93 24.69 -10.05
C GLU A 544 16.68 23.92 -8.94
N ASN A 545 17.16 24.61 -7.89
CA ASN A 545 17.99 24.04 -6.82
C ASN A 545 17.41 24.32 -5.43
N SER A 546 16.29 23.68 -5.07
CA SER A 546 15.79 23.75 -3.70
C SER A 546 16.64 22.85 -2.78
N SER A 547 17.45 23.46 -1.91
CA SER A 547 18.17 22.76 -0.83
C SER A 547 17.22 22.24 0.27
N ILE A 548 15.92 22.50 0.14
CA ILE A 548 14.91 22.29 1.15
C ILE A 548 13.65 21.71 0.51
N THR A 549 13.42 20.44 0.78
CA THR A 549 12.28 19.67 0.30
C THR A 549 11.03 19.93 1.15
N PRO A 550 9.85 20.09 0.54
CA PRO A 550 8.56 20.13 1.25
C PRO A 550 8.35 18.90 2.15
N ARG A 551 7.72 19.10 3.31
CA ARG A 551 7.39 18.03 4.26
C ARG A 551 5.93 18.13 4.66
N LEU A 552 5.19 17.04 4.50
CA LEU A 552 3.80 16.93 4.92
C LEU A 552 3.72 16.23 6.27
N PHE A 553 2.91 16.76 7.18
CA PHE A 553 2.66 16.18 8.49
C PHE A 553 1.15 16.08 8.72
N GLU A 554 0.74 14.99 9.37
CA GLU A 554 -0.59 14.83 9.95
C GLU A 554 -0.56 15.41 11.38
N CYS A 555 -1.46 16.34 11.69
CA CYS A 555 -1.52 17.02 12.98
C CYS A 555 -2.64 16.46 13.85
N SER A 556 -2.29 15.93 15.04
CA SER A 556 -3.28 15.37 15.97
C SER A 556 -3.18 15.92 17.38
N ASN A 557 -4.32 16.27 17.97
CA ASN A 557 -4.47 16.72 19.37
C ASN A 557 -5.22 15.71 20.26
N GLN A 558 -5.49 14.49 19.75
CA GLN A 558 -6.32 13.48 20.43
C GLN A 558 -5.75 13.03 21.79
N THR A 559 -4.45 13.19 22.02
CA THR A 559 -3.81 12.80 23.28
C THR A 559 -3.89 13.86 24.39
N GLY A 560 -4.59 14.98 24.15
CA GLY A 560 -4.52 16.16 25.00
C GLY A 560 -3.19 16.92 24.90
N ARG A 561 -2.26 16.41 24.07
CA ARG A 561 -0.99 17.01 23.64
C ARG A 561 -0.85 16.86 22.13
N PHE A 562 -0.17 17.80 21.51
CA PHE A 562 0.05 17.86 20.07
C PHE A 562 1.08 16.81 19.60
N ILE A 563 0.75 16.07 18.54
CA ILE A 563 1.64 15.13 17.84
C ILE A 563 1.55 15.42 16.33
N ALA A 564 2.70 15.63 15.69
CA ALA A 564 2.82 15.75 14.23
C ALA A 564 3.54 14.52 13.67
N THR A 565 2.87 13.78 12.77
CA THR A 565 3.41 12.57 12.13
C THR A 565 3.76 12.86 10.69
N GLU A 566 5.02 12.67 10.29
CA GLU A 566 5.46 12.97 8.92
C GLU A 566 4.95 11.94 7.89
N ILE A 567 4.58 12.44 6.71
CA ILE A 567 4.20 11.68 5.53
C ILE A 567 5.25 11.90 4.45
N THR A 568 6.03 10.85 4.16
CA THR A 568 7.04 10.85 3.09
C THR A 568 6.45 10.48 1.74
N ASN A 569 7.01 11.01 0.64
CA ASN A 569 6.55 10.75 -0.75
C ASN A 569 5.04 10.97 -0.92
N PHE A 570 4.56 12.09 -0.36
CA PHE A 570 3.14 12.40 -0.31
C PHE A 570 2.57 12.73 -1.69
N ASN A 571 1.31 12.41 -1.90
CA ASN A 571 0.49 12.87 -3.01
C ASN A 571 -0.89 13.32 -2.46
N GLN A 572 -1.82 13.71 -3.34
CA GLN A 572 -3.14 14.18 -2.90
C GLN A 572 -3.93 13.11 -2.13
N ASP A 573 -3.62 11.82 -2.30
CA ASP A 573 -4.21 10.69 -1.58
C ASP A 573 -3.81 10.60 -0.12
N ASP A 574 -2.77 11.33 0.29
CA ASP A 574 -2.34 11.41 1.68
C ASP A 574 -2.98 12.57 2.47
N LEU A 575 -3.83 13.39 1.84
CA LEU A 575 -4.63 14.41 2.55
C LEU A 575 -5.88 13.78 3.15
N ASP A 576 -5.88 13.59 4.48
CA ASP A 576 -6.99 12.99 5.21
C ASP A 576 -8.11 14.00 5.49
N GLU A 577 -9.30 13.78 4.93
CA GLU A 577 -10.45 14.67 5.03
C GLU A 577 -10.94 14.90 6.47
N ASP A 578 -10.58 14.00 7.39
CA ASP A 578 -10.97 14.07 8.80
C ASP A 578 -9.89 14.71 9.69
N ASP A 579 -8.84 15.29 9.10
CA ASP A 579 -7.69 15.82 9.84
C ASP A 579 -7.20 17.20 9.38
N VAL A 580 -6.33 17.79 10.20
CA VAL A 580 -5.54 18.97 9.84
C VAL A 580 -4.15 18.50 9.40
N MET A 581 -3.72 18.89 8.21
CA MET A 581 -2.41 18.56 7.67
C MET A 581 -1.53 19.81 7.67
N LEU A 582 -0.26 19.66 8.04
CA LEU A 582 0.74 20.72 7.99
C LEU A 582 1.72 20.42 6.86
N LEU A 583 1.75 21.28 5.83
CA LEU A 583 2.74 21.21 4.76
C LEU A 583 3.77 22.32 4.98
N ASP A 584 4.95 21.93 5.45
CA ASP A 584 6.08 22.82 5.62
C ASP A 584 6.90 22.90 4.34
N ILE A 585 6.87 24.07 3.71
CA ILE A 585 7.73 24.38 2.56
C ILE A 585 8.86 25.31 2.97
N TRP A 586 9.22 25.41 4.24
CA TRP A 586 10.29 26.25 4.80
C TRP A 586 10.02 27.75 4.88
N ASP A 587 9.84 28.44 3.75
CA ASP A 587 9.57 29.87 3.75
C ASP A 587 8.12 30.18 4.14
N GLN A 588 7.25 29.17 4.08
CA GLN A 588 5.85 29.22 4.51
C GLN A 588 5.44 27.87 5.08
N VAL A 589 4.43 27.89 5.95
CA VAL A 589 3.77 26.69 6.48
C VAL A 589 2.31 26.72 6.08
N TYR A 590 1.84 25.70 5.37
CA TYR A 590 0.43 25.53 5.07
C TYR A 590 -0.24 24.66 6.14
N LEU A 591 -1.42 25.07 6.57
CA LEU A 591 -2.34 24.27 7.38
C LEU A 591 -3.55 23.93 6.51
N TRP A 592 -3.56 22.73 5.96
CA TRP A 592 -4.69 22.22 5.22
C TRP A 592 -5.72 21.63 6.19
N ILE A 593 -6.97 22.08 6.10
CA ILE A 593 -8.06 21.68 7.00
C ILE A 593 -9.04 20.80 6.22
N GLY A 594 -9.09 19.53 6.60
CA GLY A 594 -10.08 18.58 6.13
C GLY A 594 -11.51 19.00 6.50
N LYS A 595 -12.47 18.65 5.65
CA LYS A 595 -13.89 18.97 5.84
C LYS A 595 -14.43 18.31 7.11
N GLY A 596 -14.04 17.08 7.37
CA GLY A 596 -14.40 16.26 8.52
C GLY A 596 -13.57 16.50 9.79
N ALA A 597 -12.48 17.29 9.70
CA ALA A 597 -11.65 17.62 10.87
C ALA A 597 -12.47 18.24 12.01
N ASN A 598 -12.15 17.88 13.26
CA ASN A 598 -12.98 18.31 14.38
C ASN A 598 -12.78 19.80 14.73
N ASP A 599 -13.77 20.43 15.36
CA ASP A 599 -13.76 21.86 15.64
C ASP A 599 -12.59 22.27 16.55
N LYS A 600 -12.14 21.37 17.43
CA LYS A 600 -10.99 21.63 18.30
C LYS A 600 -9.70 21.73 17.49
N GLU A 601 -9.44 20.79 16.58
CA GLU A 601 -8.29 20.81 15.68
C GLU A 601 -8.32 22.02 14.76
N LYS A 602 -9.49 22.36 14.22
CA LYS A 602 -9.68 23.56 13.38
C LYS A 602 -9.31 24.85 14.11
N ASN A 603 -9.75 24.98 15.37
CA ASN A 603 -9.50 26.17 16.19
C ASN A 603 -8.05 26.23 16.70
N GLU A 604 -7.42 25.08 16.95
CA GLU A 604 -6.04 25.00 17.46
C GLU A 604 -4.99 25.00 16.33
N ALA A 605 -5.36 24.72 15.07
CA ALA A 605 -4.43 24.56 13.94
C ALA A 605 -3.40 25.69 13.80
N VAL A 606 -3.82 26.96 13.94
CA VAL A 606 -2.90 28.10 13.81
C VAL A 606 -1.89 28.14 14.96
N VAL A 607 -2.36 27.91 16.20
CA VAL A 607 -1.49 27.80 17.38
C VAL A 607 -0.53 26.63 17.20
N THR A 608 -1.00 25.53 16.63
CA THR A 608 -0.21 24.36 16.31
C THR A 608 0.93 24.66 15.34
N ALA A 609 0.69 25.39 14.25
CA ALA A 609 1.76 25.78 13.33
C ALA A 609 2.77 26.74 13.99
N GLN A 610 2.33 27.61 14.91
CA GLN A 610 3.24 28.47 15.69
C GLN A 610 4.11 27.66 16.65
N GLU A 611 3.52 26.67 17.34
CA GLU A 611 4.27 25.74 18.19
C GLU A 611 5.25 24.88 17.39
N TYR A 612 4.86 24.44 16.19
CA TYR A 612 5.74 23.75 15.24
C TYR A 612 6.96 24.62 14.92
N LEU A 613 6.77 25.88 14.50
CA LEU A 613 7.88 26.79 14.21
C LEU A 613 8.78 27.02 15.44
N LYS A 614 8.16 27.22 16.61
CA LYS A 614 8.88 27.46 17.88
C LYS A 614 9.70 26.27 18.35
N SER A 615 9.16 25.06 18.20
CA SER A 615 9.80 23.81 18.59
C SER A 615 10.68 23.22 17.49
N HIS A 616 10.65 23.81 16.30
CA HIS A 616 11.41 23.31 15.17
C HIS A 616 12.91 23.30 15.54
N PRO A 617 13.60 22.16 15.38
CA PRO A 617 15.03 22.00 15.62
C PRO A 617 15.91 23.17 15.14
N ALA A 618 15.55 23.75 13.99
CA ALA A 618 16.29 24.82 13.32
C ALA A 618 16.18 26.20 13.92
N GLY A 619 15.39 26.37 14.97
CA GLY A 619 15.04 27.69 15.45
C GLY A 619 14.47 28.50 14.30
N ARG A 620 13.39 27.98 13.70
CA ARG A 620 12.72 28.64 12.58
C ARG A 620 12.28 30.04 12.98
N ASP A 621 12.24 30.93 12.00
CA ASP A 621 11.70 32.26 12.21
C ASP A 621 10.23 32.16 12.62
N LEU A 622 9.87 32.74 13.76
CA LEU A 622 8.50 32.74 14.27
C LEU A 622 7.57 33.61 13.41
N ASP A 623 8.14 34.51 12.61
CA ASP A 623 7.42 35.33 11.64
C ASP A 623 7.22 34.60 10.30
N THR A 624 7.60 33.32 10.19
CA THR A 624 7.31 32.50 9.01
C THR A 624 5.80 32.48 8.73
N PRO A 625 5.33 32.88 7.53
CA PRO A 625 3.91 32.92 7.22
C PRO A 625 3.22 31.56 7.36
N ILE A 626 2.08 31.55 8.06
CA ILE A 626 1.19 30.38 8.18
C ILE A 626 -0.06 30.62 7.33
N LEU A 627 -0.30 29.77 6.34
CA LEU A 627 -1.43 29.86 5.42
C LEU A 627 -2.45 28.75 5.71
N VAL A 628 -3.66 29.13 6.11
CA VAL A 628 -4.75 28.17 6.32
C VAL A 628 -5.46 27.91 4.99
N VAL A 629 -5.50 26.64 4.58
CA VAL A 629 -6.13 26.15 3.36
C VAL A 629 -7.27 25.22 3.75
N LYS A 630 -8.42 25.30 3.08
CA LYS A 630 -9.56 24.43 3.35
C LYS A 630 -9.71 23.42 2.22
N GLN A 631 -10.12 22.19 2.56
CA GLN A 631 -10.43 21.16 1.58
C GLN A 631 -11.36 21.68 0.46
N GLY A 632 -10.97 21.46 -0.79
CA GLY A 632 -11.68 21.89 -1.99
C GLY A 632 -11.49 23.36 -2.37
N PHE A 633 -10.71 24.12 -1.61
CA PHE A 633 -10.37 25.52 -1.86
C PHE A 633 -8.85 25.75 -1.86
N GLU A 634 -8.08 24.75 -2.29
CA GLU A 634 -6.63 24.78 -2.32
C GLU A 634 -6.11 25.76 -3.37
N PRO A 635 -5.26 26.72 -2.99
CA PRO A 635 -4.66 27.62 -3.96
C PRO A 635 -3.58 26.91 -4.79
N PRO A 636 -3.27 27.40 -6.01
CA PRO A 636 -2.20 26.84 -6.83
C PRO A 636 -0.82 26.83 -6.14
N THR A 637 -0.59 27.73 -5.20
CA THR A 637 0.65 27.76 -4.39
C THR A 637 0.77 26.61 -3.40
N PHE A 638 -0.34 25.91 -3.13
CA PHE A 638 -0.39 24.68 -2.34
C PHE A 638 -0.39 23.44 -3.24
N THR A 639 -1.30 23.39 -4.23
CA THR A 639 -1.48 22.20 -5.08
C THR A 639 -0.24 21.86 -5.90
N GLY A 640 0.58 22.86 -6.25
CA GLY A 640 1.85 22.69 -6.95
C GLY A 640 2.92 21.85 -6.23
N TRP A 641 2.72 21.53 -4.95
CA TRP A 641 3.62 20.64 -4.22
C TRP A 641 3.22 19.17 -4.32
N PHE A 642 2.08 18.88 -4.95
CA PHE A 642 1.54 17.54 -5.10
C PHE A 642 1.59 17.12 -6.56
N HIS A 643 2.24 16.00 -6.83
CA HIS A 643 2.30 15.46 -8.18
C HIS A 643 0.91 14.99 -8.67
N ALA A 644 0.60 15.29 -9.93
CA ALA A 644 -0.65 14.92 -10.61
C ALA A 644 -1.92 15.21 -9.78
N TRP A 645 -2.04 16.45 -9.29
CA TRP A 645 -3.20 16.89 -8.53
C TRP A 645 -4.50 16.79 -9.35
N ASP A 646 -5.51 16.16 -8.78
CA ASP A 646 -6.87 16.07 -9.32
C ASP A 646 -7.80 17.07 -8.61
N PRO A 647 -8.23 18.16 -9.29
CA PRO A 647 -9.16 19.13 -8.71
C PRO A 647 -10.56 18.57 -8.39
N GLN A 648 -10.93 17.41 -8.92
CA GLN A 648 -12.26 16.82 -8.77
C GLN A 648 -12.32 15.70 -7.72
N LYS A 649 -11.19 15.30 -7.14
CA LYS A 649 -11.11 14.20 -6.18
C LYS A 649 -12.20 14.22 -5.11
N TRP A 650 -12.40 15.35 -4.45
CA TRP A 650 -13.34 15.45 -3.31
C TRP A 650 -14.81 15.57 -3.70
N SER A 651 -15.13 15.49 -5.00
CA SER A 651 -16.51 15.54 -5.48
C SER A 651 -17.20 14.18 -5.53
N GLY A 652 -16.52 13.06 -5.17
CA GLY A 652 -17.02 11.70 -5.43
C GLY A 652 -16.70 10.55 -4.46
N GLY A 653 -16.22 10.77 -3.23
CA GLY A 653 -15.90 9.67 -2.28
C GLY A 653 -17.13 8.86 -1.84
N LYS A 654 -17.00 7.52 -1.73
CA LYS A 654 -18.10 6.63 -1.31
C LYS A 654 -18.28 6.59 0.20
N SER A 655 -19.52 6.77 0.70
CA SER A 655 -19.84 6.78 2.13
C SER A 655 -19.84 5.36 2.76
N TYR A 656 -19.79 5.26 4.10
CA TYR A 656 -19.96 3.98 4.81
C TYR A 656 -21.24 3.25 4.38
N GLU A 657 -22.32 4.00 4.22
CA GLU A 657 -23.62 3.50 3.78
C GLU A 657 -23.55 2.97 2.34
N GLN A 658 -22.78 3.63 1.47
CA GLN A 658 -22.54 3.17 0.10
C GLN A 658 -21.65 1.91 0.06
N LEU A 659 -20.61 1.84 0.90
CA LEU A 659 -19.76 0.65 1.02
C LEU A 659 -20.51 -0.54 1.64
N LYS A 660 -21.43 -0.28 2.56
CA LYS A 660 -22.34 -1.27 3.15
C LYS A 660 -23.33 -1.77 2.09
N ALA A 661 -23.91 -0.87 1.29
CA ALA A 661 -24.83 -1.22 0.21
C ALA A 661 -24.16 -2.07 -0.89
N GLU A 662 -22.89 -1.82 -1.20
CA GLU A 662 -22.11 -2.61 -2.16
C GLU A 662 -21.87 -4.06 -1.74
N LEU A 663 -21.97 -4.37 -0.45
CA LEU A 663 -21.79 -5.73 0.07
C LEU A 663 -23.05 -6.59 -0.04
N GLY A 664 -24.22 -6.00 -0.33
CA GLY A 664 -25.51 -6.68 -0.43
C GLY A 664 -26.02 -7.27 0.89
N ASP A 665 -27.31 -7.63 0.94
CA ASP A 665 -27.86 -8.41 2.04
C ASP A 665 -27.36 -9.85 1.94
N ALA A 666 -26.50 -10.25 2.87
CA ALA A 666 -25.81 -11.54 2.85
C ALA A 666 -26.70 -12.76 3.17
N THR A 667 -28.03 -12.65 3.07
CA THR A 667 -28.98 -13.68 3.50
C THR A 667 -29.07 -14.89 2.57
N ASP A 668 -28.74 -14.74 1.28
CA ASP A 668 -28.94 -15.84 0.32
C ASP A 668 -27.80 -16.89 0.30
N LEU A 669 -26.63 -16.58 0.89
CA LEU A 669 -25.44 -17.45 0.87
C LEU A 669 -25.06 -18.05 2.24
N ILE A 670 -25.60 -17.55 3.35
CA ILE A 670 -25.31 -18.04 4.71
C ILE A 670 -25.75 -19.50 4.90
N LYS A 671 -26.71 -20.01 4.10
CA LYS A 671 -27.13 -21.42 4.15
C LYS A 671 -26.06 -22.42 3.73
N ILE A 672 -25.06 -22.04 2.91
CA ILE A 672 -24.04 -22.98 2.41
C ILE A 672 -22.92 -23.20 3.44
N THR A 673 -22.63 -22.20 4.29
CA THR A 673 -21.49 -22.27 5.23
C THR A 673 -21.83 -23.02 6.54
N VAL A 674 -23.11 -23.17 6.86
CA VAL A 674 -23.58 -23.78 8.13
C VAL A 674 -23.34 -25.30 8.17
N ASP A 675 -23.42 -25.99 7.03
CA ASP A 675 -23.30 -27.46 6.98
C ASP A 675 -21.87 -28.00 7.21
N LEU A 676 -20.85 -27.13 7.16
CA LEU A 676 -19.44 -27.51 7.35
C LEU A 676 -18.98 -27.49 8.82
N THR A 677 -19.83 -27.07 9.77
CA THR A 677 -19.41 -26.82 11.16
C THR A 677 -19.98 -27.79 12.21
N GLN A 678 -20.77 -28.79 11.82
CA GLN A 678 -21.25 -29.80 12.77
C GLN A 678 -20.34 -31.05 12.83
N PRO A 679 -19.93 -31.51 14.03
CA PRO A 679 -19.36 -32.84 14.19
C PRO A 679 -20.46 -33.89 14.05
N THR A 680 -20.27 -34.86 13.16
CA THR A 680 -21.20 -35.97 12.92
C THR A 680 -21.30 -36.90 14.13
N SER A 681 -22.46 -36.96 14.76
CA SER A 681 -22.85 -38.04 15.66
C SER A 681 -24.07 -38.79 15.11
N ASN A 682 -23.90 -40.09 14.87
CA ASN A 682 -24.89 -41.04 14.36
C ASN A 682 -26.15 -41.16 15.24
N GLN A 683 -27.35 -41.16 14.64
CA GLN A 683 -28.22 -42.35 14.46
C GLN A 683 -29.69 -42.00 14.11
N ASN A 684 -30.14 -42.63 13.02
CA ASN A 684 -31.43 -43.32 12.76
C ASN A 684 -32.80 -42.60 12.74
N ASN A 685 -33.40 -42.74 11.54
CA ASN A 685 -34.77 -43.14 11.21
C ASN A 685 -35.90 -42.10 10.99
N SER A 686 -36.20 -41.95 9.69
CA SER A 686 -37.51 -42.08 9.04
C SER A 686 -38.60 -41.06 9.35
N SER A 687 -38.89 -40.14 8.42
CA SER A 687 -39.70 -40.39 7.21
C SER A 687 -40.47 -39.14 6.74
N SER A 688 -40.36 -38.92 5.43
CA SER A 688 -41.36 -38.35 4.51
C SER A 688 -41.47 -36.83 4.31
N SER A 689 -41.30 -36.51 3.01
CA SER A 689 -42.06 -35.55 2.19
C SER A 689 -41.48 -34.15 1.88
N THR A 690 -40.61 -34.19 0.86
CA THR A 690 -40.70 -33.51 -0.46
C THR A 690 -40.41 -32.01 -0.66
N GLN A 691 -39.40 -31.83 -1.54
CA GLN A 691 -39.18 -30.84 -2.63
C GLN A 691 -38.66 -29.45 -2.24
N GLY A 692 -37.59 -28.90 -2.84
CA GLY A 692 -36.69 -29.36 -3.91
C GLY A 692 -35.80 -28.18 -4.39
N GLY A 693 -34.59 -28.48 -4.87
CA GLY A 693 -33.65 -27.51 -5.45
C GLY A 693 -32.46 -28.18 -6.17
N ASN A 694 -32.73 -28.64 -7.40
CA ASN A 694 -31.84 -29.07 -8.52
C ASN A 694 -30.41 -29.57 -8.25
N LEU A 695 -30.29 -30.88 -8.04
CA LEU A 695 -29.26 -31.71 -8.69
C LEU A 695 -29.78 -32.12 -10.10
N PRO A 696 -28.93 -32.42 -11.09
CA PRO A 696 -29.38 -33.10 -12.30
C PRO A 696 -30.05 -34.42 -11.88
N LEU A 697 -31.34 -34.55 -12.17
CA LEU A 697 -32.07 -35.79 -11.92
C LEU A 697 -31.41 -36.92 -12.74
N PRO A 698 -31.26 -38.14 -12.18
CA PRO A 698 -30.81 -39.27 -12.97
C PRO A 698 -31.74 -39.45 -14.16
N VAL A 699 -31.18 -39.60 -15.36
CA VAL A 699 -31.97 -39.92 -16.55
C VAL A 699 -32.72 -41.23 -16.25
N THR A 700 -34.04 -41.26 -16.44
CA THR A 700 -34.89 -42.44 -16.19
C THR A 700 -34.52 -43.66 -17.04
N GLN A 701 -33.59 -43.50 -17.98
CA GLN A 701 -33.09 -44.53 -18.88
C GLN A 701 -31.59 -44.70 -18.63
N THR A 702 -31.23 -45.84 -18.04
CA THR A 702 -29.84 -46.23 -17.81
C THR A 702 -29.41 -47.27 -18.83
N PHE A 703 -28.15 -47.20 -19.30
CA PHE A 703 -27.56 -48.18 -20.20
C PHE A 703 -26.39 -48.91 -19.50
N PRO A 704 -26.15 -50.18 -19.86
CA PRO A 704 -25.01 -50.91 -19.31
C PRO A 704 -23.69 -50.27 -19.78
N PRO A 705 -22.61 -50.30 -18.96
CA PRO A 705 -21.36 -49.59 -19.21
C PRO A 705 -20.73 -49.81 -20.59
N GLU A 706 -20.89 -51.01 -21.16
CA GLU A 706 -20.31 -51.43 -22.44
C GLU A 706 -20.90 -50.66 -23.63
N LYS A 707 -22.03 -49.96 -23.43
CA LYS A 707 -22.67 -49.12 -24.45
C LYS A 707 -22.38 -47.63 -24.30
N LEU A 708 -21.63 -47.22 -23.26
CA LEU A 708 -21.38 -45.81 -22.94
C LEU A 708 -19.87 -45.50 -22.82
N VAL A 709 -19.07 -46.43 -22.31
CA VAL A 709 -17.63 -46.23 -22.05
C VAL A 709 -16.82 -46.51 -23.33
N ASN A 710 -16.02 -45.53 -23.76
CA ASN A 710 -15.18 -45.57 -24.96
C ASN A 710 -15.95 -45.80 -26.29
N ILE A 711 -17.25 -45.49 -26.30
CA ILE A 711 -18.09 -45.52 -27.51
C ILE A 711 -18.06 -44.17 -28.20
N GLN A 712 -17.83 -44.18 -29.51
CA GLN A 712 -17.83 -42.98 -30.36
C GLN A 712 -19.26 -42.43 -30.49
N THR A 713 -19.38 -41.12 -30.72
CA THR A 713 -20.68 -40.42 -30.76
C THR A 713 -21.66 -41.02 -31.77
N GLU A 714 -21.17 -41.58 -32.87
CA GLU A 714 -21.98 -42.20 -33.93
C GLU A 714 -22.60 -43.56 -33.54
N ASP A 715 -22.04 -44.24 -32.53
CA ASP A 715 -22.44 -45.59 -32.10
C ASP A 715 -23.17 -45.59 -30.75
N LEU A 716 -23.50 -44.41 -30.20
CA LEU A 716 -24.24 -44.29 -28.94
C LEU A 716 -25.73 -44.66 -29.14
N PRO A 717 -26.39 -45.24 -28.12
CA PRO A 717 -27.83 -45.50 -28.17
C PRO A 717 -28.66 -44.22 -28.40
N ASP A 718 -29.76 -44.36 -29.14
CA ASP A 718 -30.68 -43.25 -29.43
C ASP A 718 -31.15 -42.55 -28.14
N GLY A 719 -30.92 -41.23 -28.05
CA GLY A 719 -31.32 -40.39 -26.91
C GLY A 719 -30.23 -40.14 -25.85
N VAL A 720 -29.01 -40.66 -26.03
CA VAL A 720 -27.87 -40.38 -25.16
C VAL A 720 -27.15 -39.10 -25.56
N ASP A 721 -27.03 -38.15 -24.62
CA ASP A 721 -26.20 -36.95 -24.79
C ASP A 721 -24.71 -37.32 -24.66
N ALA A 722 -23.97 -37.20 -25.76
CA ALA A 722 -22.54 -37.52 -25.83
C ALA A 722 -21.68 -36.67 -24.88
N THR A 723 -22.15 -35.49 -24.47
CA THR A 723 -21.43 -34.63 -23.51
C THR A 723 -21.71 -34.99 -22.05
N ARG A 724 -22.67 -35.89 -21.79
CA ARG A 724 -23.15 -36.27 -20.46
C ARG A 724 -23.39 -37.78 -20.31
N LYS A 725 -22.53 -38.62 -20.92
CA LYS A 725 -22.63 -40.10 -20.90
C LYS A 725 -22.74 -40.67 -19.48
N GLU A 726 -22.12 -40.02 -18.50
CA GLU A 726 -22.11 -40.41 -17.09
C GLU A 726 -23.49 -40.35 -16.41
N ASP A 727 -24.42 -39.57 -16.92
CA ASP A 727 -25.78 -39.46 -16.38
C ASP A 727 -26.67 -40.65 -16.73
N TYR A 728 -26.26 -41.42 -17.74
CA TYR A 728 -26.97 -42.59 -18.24
C TYR A 728 -26.47 -43.90 -17.63
N LEU A 729 -25.54 -43.85 -16.68
CA LEU A 729 -25.11 -45.00 -15.88
C LEU A 729 -26.08 -45.21 -14.70
N SER A 730 -26.24 -46.46 -14.24
CA SER A 730 -26.85 -46.70 -12.92
C SER A 730 -25.92 -46.16 -11.82
N ASN A 731 -26.43 -45.91 -10.61
CA ASN A 731 -25.59 -45.42 -9.52
C ASN A 731 -24.48 -46.43 -9.13
N ASP A 732 -24.77 -47.73 -9.23
CA ASP A 732 -23.80 -48.78 -8.94
C ASP A 732 -22.70 -48.85 -10.02
N ASP A 733 -23.10 -48.76 -11.29
CA ASP A 733 -22.15 -48.72 -12.42
C ASP A 733 -21.32 -47.43 -12.40
N PHE A 734 -21.94 -46.29 -12.08
CA PHE A 734 -21.26 -45.01 -11.93
C PHE A 734 -20.17 -45.11 -10.87
N ASN A 735 -20.49 -45.65 -9.69
CA ASN A 735 -19.52 -45.79 -8.60
C ASN A 735 -18.41 -46.77 -8.97
N LEU A 736 -18.74 -47.86 -9.68
CA LEU A 736 -17.75 -48.85 -10.13
C LEU A 736 -16.77 -48.27 -11.16
N ILE A 737 -17.24 -47.43 -12.06
CA ILE A 737 -16.43 -46.84 -13.16
C ILE A 737 -15.65 -45.61 -12.69
N MET A 738 -16.31 -44.72 -11.93
CA MET A 738 -15.73 -43.46 -11.48
C MET A 738 -14.93 -43.59 -10.18
N GLY A 739 -15.17 -44.65 -9.39
CA GLY A 739 -14.50 -44.89 -8.11
C GLY A 739 -14.91 -43.92 -6.98
N ILE A 740 -15.88 -43.04 -7.26
CA ILE A 740 -16.43 -42.05 -6.32
C ILE A 740 -17.95 -41.97 -6.51
N SER A 741 -18.66 -41.48 -5.49
CA SER A 741 -20.11 -41.34 -5.60
C SER A 741 -20.50 -40.29 -6.64
N ARG A 742 -21.67 -40.44 -7.28
CA ARG A 742 -22.21 -39.42 -8.20
C ARG A 742 -22.37 -38.05 -7.54
N MET A 743 -22.69 -38.04 -6.25
CA MET A 743 -22.77 -36.82 -5.46
C MET A 743 -21.40 -36.16 -5.28
N ASP A 744 -20.36 -36.95 -4.97
CA ASP A 744 -18.99 -36.44 -4.84
C ASP A 744 -18.42 -35.98 -6.17
N PHE A 745 -18.72 -36.71 -7.26
CA PHE A 745 -18.31 -36.35 -8.62
C PHE A 745 -18.85 -34.98 -9.00
N TYR A 746 -20.15 -34.72 -8.81
CA TYR A 746 -20.75 -33.42 -9.12
C TYR A 746 -20.35 -32.31 -8.13
N ALA A 747 -19.81 -32.66 -6.96
CA ALA A 747 -19.20 -31.70 -6.03
C ALA A 747 -17.75 -31.33 -6.41
N LEU A 748 -17.10 -32.07 -7.31
CA LEU A 748 -15.78 -31.70 -7.83
C LEU A 748 -15.88 -30.47 -8.74
N PRO A 749 -14.85 -29.61 -8.81
CA PRO A 749 -14.78 -28.56 -9.83
C PRO A 749 -14.93 -29.14 -11.25
N SER A 750 -15.59 -28.42 -12.16
CA SER A 750 -15.92 -28.90 -13.52
C SER A 750 -14.70 -29.40 -14.31
N TRP A 751 -13.51 -28.84 -14.08
CA TRP A 751 -12.27 -29.31 -14.73
C TRP A 751 -11.82 -30.69 -14.23
N LYS A 752 -12.04 -31.02 -12.95
CA LYS A 752 -11.78 -32.36 -12.39
C LYS A 752 -12.80 -33.36 -12.90
N GLN A 753 -14.07 -32.98 -12.99
CA GLN A 753 -15.11 -33.80 -13.61
C GLN A 753 -14.75 -34.14 -15.06
N LEU A 754 -14.33 -33.14 -15.84
CA LEU A 754 -13.91 -33.31 -17.24
C LEU A 754 -12.69 -34.22 -17.38
N ASN A 755 -11.67 -34.05 -16.55
CA ASN A 755 -10.48 -34.90 -16.58
C ASN A 755 -10.81 -36.35 -16.20
N LEU A 756 -11.66 -36.56 -15.19
CA LEU A 756 -12.08 -37.89 -14.78
C LEU A 756 -12.94 -38.58 -15.86
N LYS A 757 -13.83 -37.84 -16.53
CA LYS A 757 -14.60 -38.34 -17.69
C LYS A 757 -13.69 -38.77 -18.83
N LYS A 758 -12.65 -37.97 -19.15
CA LYS A 758 -11.65 -38.32 -20.17
C LYS A 758 -10.87 -39.57 -19.79
N GLU A 759 -10.46 -39.68 -18.53
CA GLU A 759 -9.71 -40.84 -18.02
C GLU A 759 -10.55 -42.12 -18.06
N LYS A 760 -11.86 -42.02 -17.76
CA LYS A 760 -12.79 -43.16 -17.71
C LYS A 760 -13.53 -43.44 -19.02
N GLY A 761 -13.17 -42.75 -20.12
CA GLY A 761 -13.76 -43.02 -21.44
C GLY A 761 -15.21 -42.55 -21.60
N LEU A 762 -15.65 -41.58 -20.79
CA LEU A 762 -17.00 -41.01 -20.80
C LEU A 762 -17.03 -39.58 -21.39
N PHE A 763 -15.93 -39.15 -22.00
CA PHE A 763 -15.82 -37.87 -22.74
C PHE A 763 -16.13 -38.05 -24.23
#